data_AF-A0A9P1A3X1-F1
#
_entry.id   AF-A0A9P1A3X1-F1
#
_cell.length_a   1.000
_cell.length_b   1.000
_cell.length_c   1.000
_cell.angle_alpha   90.00
_cell.angle_beta   90.00
_cell.angle_gamma   90.00
#
_symmetry.space_group_name_H-M   'P 1'
#
loop_
_entity.id
_entity.type
_entity.pdbx_description
1 polymer ?
#
loop_
_entity_poly.entity_id
_entity_poly.type
_entity_poly.pdbx_seq_one_letter_code
_entity_poly.pdbx_strand_id
1 'polypeptide(L)'
;MSAAQVNGYRKKIIKDGIDKILAHDRIDEPCYKTLKKRCQQTLENVKRNEVNEIDNCISPFELAGLTKDSRLKYIGLDTIYNLIQNDEIPISTQKDVFRIADSVCSSVASGTSYPQVLLEKREMAVQMIYCSYYVHGNSLIALIRSCFSFAEIKFWGRVAQSHIDAIAGHVHKRLKEFGTQKEEDVDNEESVEESLEKNLKNVWQWDAFLVARELKEITTMHPSCPENYYWPEFIETLSEHTRILLEDLQETGVPRELLMVGLNDKNVQCNEDYSMSAMQLNGERKKIIKDGIDKILAHERIDEPCYKKLKERCQQTLENVKRNEVNEIDNCISPFELAGLTKDSRLTYIGLYTIHNLIQFDEIPISSQKDVVRIVDSVCGSVSRITSDIHAQNEFLFAVEMINRYYYVHGNSLIVLIRSCFSFAKIKCRGSVARKNINVIADHVHKRLKEFGTQKKKKKKNVDNEESGEESLEKNLKNVWQWDAFLVARELKEITTMNPSCPEESRWPEFIKNLSEHTRILLEDLQETGVPRELLMVGLNDKNVQCNEDYSTPAMQLNGKRKEIIRHGIDKILAHKRIDKPCYKTLKERCQQTLENVKRNEVNQIDNCISSFELAGLTKDSRLKYIGLSTFHELIKNETIPISCQKDVIRVVDSVCSSVASGTSNIQVQFEFLMAVQMIYCYYYVHRDSLIVLIRTCFSFAKTKCWGCLAQSHINQIADQVHTRLKEFGTRKKKNVDNEESGEESLEKNLKNVWQWDAFLVARELNEITTMHPSCPEESLWPEFIEKASENTRILLEDLQETGVPRELLIDGFENKNVNSK
;
A
#
# COMPACT_ATOMS: atom_id res chain seq x y z
N MET A 1 -20.01 -43.31 -20.26
CA MET A 1 -21.29 -42.67 -20.64
C MET A 1 -21.14 -42.01 -21.99
N SER A 2 -22.17 -41.95 -22.83
CA SER A 2 -22.07 -41.17 -24.08
C SER A 2 -22.07 -39.67 -23.78
N ALA A 3 -21.42 -38.84 -24.61
CA ALA A 3 -21.35 -37.39 -24.42
C ALA A 3 -22.75 -36.73 -24.29
N ALA A 4 -23.77 -37.32 -24.91
CA ALA A 4 -25.17 -36.89 -24.79
C ALA A 4 -25.77 -37.17 -23.40
N GLN A 5 -25.36 -38.25 -22.73
CA GLN A 5 -25.82 -38.61 -21.38
C GLN A 5 -25.18 -37.73 -20.30
N VAL A 6 -23.88 -37.45 -20.41
CA VAL A 6 -23.12 -36.52 -19.54
C VAL A 6 -23.73 -35.12 -19.60
N ASN A 7 -23.96 -34.61 -20.82
CA ASN A 7 -24.59 -33.30 -21.01
C ASN A 7 -26.07 -33.24 -20.55
N GLY A 8 -26.76 -34.38 -20.47
CA GLY A 8 -28.11 -34.46 -19.89
C GLY A 8 -28.12 -34.37 -18.36
N TYR A 9 -27.16 -35.04 -17.70
CA TYR A 9 -27.07 -35.09 -16.25
C TYR A 9 -26.57 -33.76 -15.66
N ARG A 10 -25.54 -33.16 -16.27
CA ARG A 10 -25.07 -31.81 -15.95
C ARG A 10 -26.19 -30.77 -15.96
N LYS A 11 -26.97 -30.73 -17.04
CA LYS A 11 -28.09 -29.79 -17.18
C LYS A 11 -29.13 -29.95 -16.09
N LYS A 12 -29.39 -31.20 -15.68
CA LYS A 12 -30.31 -31.49 -14.60
C LYS A 12 -29.80 -30.91 -13.28
N ILE A 13 -28.54 -31.17 -12.91
CA ILE A 13 -27.94 -30.64 -11.68
C ILE A 13 -27.96 -29.11 -11.67
N ILE A 14 -27.52 -28.47 -12.76
CA ILE A 14 -27.50 -27.00 -12.89
C ILE A 14 -28.92 -26.44 -12.77
N LYS A 15 -29.89 -27.01 -13.50
CA LYS A 15 -31.27 -26.54 -13.47
C LYS A 15 -31.87 -26.68 -12.07
N ASP A 16 -31.71 -27.83 -11.43
CA ASP A 16 -32.24 -28.08 -10.08
C ASP A 16 -31.63 -27.10 -9.06
N GLY A 17 -30.33 -26.80 -9.17
CA GLY A 17 -29.66 -25.80 -8.34
C GLY A 17 -30.20 -24.38 -8.57
N ILE A 18 -30.38 -23.97 -9.83
CA ILE A 18 -30.92 -22.65 -10.16
C ILE A 18 -32.38 -22.50 -9.72
N ASP A 19 -33.21 -23.52 -9.93
CA ASP A 19 -34.61 -23.51 -9.52
C ASP A 19 -34.73 -23.35 -8.00
N LYS A 20 -33.84 -23.97 -7.22
CA LYS A 20 -33.74 -23.76 -5.76
C LYS A 20 -33.33 -22.32 -5.39
N ILE A 21 -32.41 -21.70 -6.13
CA ILE A 21 -31.99 -20.30 -5.89
C ILE A 21 -33.14 -19.34 -6.24
N LEU A 22 -33.80 -19.54 -7.37
CA LEU A 22 -34.90 -18.69 -7.84
C LEU A 22 -36.19 -18.86 -7.02
N ALA A 23 -36.36 -20.00 -6.34
CA ALA A 23 -37.45 -20.22 -5.38
C ALA A 23 -37.16 -19.62 -3.99
N HIS A 24 -35.98 -19.03 -3.77
CA HIS A 24 -35.64 -18.40 -2.51
C HIS A 24 -36.48 -17.13 -2.31
N ASP A 25 -37.15 -17.02 -1.17
CA ASP A 25 -38.08 -15.95 -0.79
C ASP A 25 -37.52 -14.53 -0.95
N ARG A 26 -36.23 -14.37 -0.71
CA ARG A 26 -35.52 -13.09 -0.79
C ARG A 26 -34.90 -12.79 -2.15
N ILE A 27 -34.99 -13.67 -3.15
CA ILE A 27 -34.25 -13.52 -4.43
C ILE A 27 -34.60 -12.25 -5.21
N ASP A 28 -35.77 -11.66 -4.93
CA ASP A 28 -36.25 -10.41 -5.52
C ASP A 28 -35.68 -9.14 -4.86
N GLU A 29 -34.96 -9.27 -3.75
CA GLU A 29 -34.32 -8.12 -3.10
C GLU A 29 -33.23 -7.50 -4.00
N PRO A 30 -33.06 -6.16 -3.98
CA PRO A 30 -32.08 -5.47 -4.81
C PRO A 30 -30.64 -6.00 -4.67
N CYS A 31 -30.27 -6.48 -3.48
CA CYS A 31 -28.95 -7.05 -3.20
C CYS A 31 -28.67 -8.36 -3.95
N TYR A 32 -29.69 -9.09 -4.43
CA TYR A 32 -29.53 -10.34 -5.18
C TYR A 32 -29.82 -10.19 -6.68
N LYS A 33 -30.03 -8.97 -7.17
CA LYS A 33 -30.32 -8.70 -8.59
C LYS A 33 -29.30 -9.34 -9.54
N THR A 34 -28.02 -9.29 -9.21
CA THR A 34 -26.93 -9.88 -10.01
C THR A 34 -27.01 -11.41 -10.03
N LEU A 35 -27.24 -12.04 -8.87
CA LEU A 35 -27.42 -13.48 -8.75
C LEU A 35 -28.63 -13.95 -9.56
N LYS A 36 -29.79 -13.28 -9.38
CA LYS A 36 -31.02 -13.57 -10.13
C LYS A 36 -30.82 -13.47 -11.65
N LYS A 37 -30.17 -12.39 -12.12
CA LYS A 37 -29.85 -12.22 -13.55
C LYS A 37 -28.96 -13.34 -14.07
N ARG A 38 -27.92 -13.73 -13.31
CA ARG A 38 -27.00 -14.80 -13.70
C ARG A 38 -27.67 -16.18 -13.73
N CYS A 39 -28.56 -16.46 -12.78
CA CYS A 39 -29.42 -17.65 -12.78
C CYS A 39 -30.30 -17.72 -14.04
N GLN A 40 -30.96 -16.63 -14.41
CA GLN A 40 -31.81 -16.56 -15.60
C GLN A 40 -31.01 -16.77 -16.89
N GLN A 41 -29.86 -16.11 -17.02
CA GLN A 41 -28.95 -16.29 -18.15
C GLN A 41 -28.48 -17.75 -18.27
N THR A 42 -28.15 -18.37 -17.14
CA THR A 42 -27.67 -19.75 -17.13
C THR A 42 -28.77 -20.75 -17.49
N LEU A 43 -30.02 -20.50 -17.11
CA LEU A 43 -31.17 -21.29 -17.58
C LEU A 43 -31.37 -21.19 -19.10
N GLU A 44 -31.14 -20.02 -19.69
CA GLU A 44 -31.16 -19.87 -21.15
C GLU A 44 -30.03 -20.68 -21.81
N ASN A 45 -28.83 -20.66 -21.24
CA ASN A 45 -27.70 -21.46 -21.73
C ASN A 45 -27.96 -22.97 -21.59
N VAL A 46 -28.60 -23.42 -20.50
CA VAL A 46 -29.05 -24.81 -20.31
C VAL A 46 -30.01 -25.22 -21.45
N LYS A 47 -30.96 -24.35 -21.82
CA LYS A 47 -31.90 -24.60 -22.94
C LYS A 47 -31.20 -24.64 -24.29
N ARG A 48 -30.17 -23.81 -24.49
CA ARG A 48 -29.37 -23.76 -25.73
C ARG A 48 -28.27 -24.82 -25.82
N ASN A 49 -28.09 -25.63 -24.77
CA ASN A 49 -26.99 -26.60 -24.63
C ASN A 49 -25.59 -25.96 -24.55
N GLU A 50 -25.50 -24.72 -24.06
CA GLU A 50 -24.28 -23.90 -23.95
C GLU A 50 -23.63 -23.97 -22.55
N VAL A 51 -23.81 -25.09 -21.84
CA VAL A 51 -23.22 -25.33 -20.49
C VAL A 51 -21.90 -26.12 -20.53
N ASN A 52 -21.23 -26.06 -21.67
CA ASN A 52 -19.92 -26.70 -21.86
C ASN A 52 -18.77 -25.79 -21.41
N GLU A 53 -19.05 -24.52 -21.12
CA GLU A 53 -18.11 -23.57 -20.54
C GLU A 53 -18.30 -23.52 -19.02
N ILE A 54 -17.21 -23.50 -18.27
CA ILE A 54 -17.25 -23.45 -16.81
C ILE A 54 -18.03 -22.23 -16.28
N ASP A 55 -17.91 -21.07 -16.92
CA ASP A 55 -18.66 -19.85 -16.57
C ASP A 55 -20.17 -20.05 -16.64
N ASN A 56 -20.64 -20.78 -17.65
CA ASN A 56 -22.05 -21.07 -17.83
C ASN A 56 -22.50 -22.27 -16.96
N CYS A 57 -21.57 -22.93 -16.28
CA CYS A 57 -21.85 -24.06 -15.41
C CYS A 57 -21.91 -23.65 -13.93
N ILE A 58 -20.90 -22.93 -13.42
CA ILE A 58 -20.73 -22.73 -11.98
C ILE A 58 -21.00 -21.30 -11.48
N SER A 59 -20.94 -20.27 -12.33
CA SER A 59 -21.03 -18.87 -11.87
C SER A 59 -22.26 -18.50 -11.03
N PRO A 60 -23.48 -18.99 -11.28
CA PRO A 60 -24.61 -18.73 -10.39
C PRO A 60 -24.37 -19.25 -8.97
N PHE A 61 -23.68 -20.38 -8.83
CA PHE A 61 -23.43 -21.05 -7.56
C PHE A 61 -22.28 -20.40 -6.80
N GLU A 62 -21.25 -19.92 -7.51
CA GLU A 62 -20.20 -19.08 -6.94
C GLU A 62 -20.79 -17.80 -6.33
N LEU A 63 -21.65 -17.11 -7.08
CA LEU A 63 -22.34 -15.91 -6.60
C LEU A 63 -23.26 -16.21 -5.40
N ALA A 64 -23.92 -17.37 -5.39
CA ALA A 64 -24.72 -17.82 -4.26
C ALA A 64 -23.85 -18.06 -3.01
N GLY A 65 -22.65 -18.64 -3.18
CA GLY A 65 -21.64 -18.85 -2.13
C GLY A 65 -21.10 -17.56 -1.51
N LEU A 66 -21.11 -16.44 -2.25
CA LEU A 66 -20.66 -15.13 -1.78
C LEU A 66 -21.76 -14.31 -1.07
N THR A 67 -23.01 -14.78 -1.05
CA THR A 67 -24.11 -14.07 -0.39
C THR A 67 -23.95 -14.08 1.14
N LYS A 68 -24.65 -13.19 1.85
CA LYS A 68 -24.73 -13.27 3.33
C LYS A 68 -25.76 -14.31 3.81
N ASP A 69 -26.52 -14.91 2.91
CA ASP A 69 -27.61 -15.82 3.23
C ASP A 69 -27.12 -17.27 3.27
N SER A 70 -27.18 -17.90 4.44
CA SER A 70 -26.68 -19.26 4.64
C SER A 70 -27.38 -20.30 3.78
N ARG A 71 -28.66 -20.08 3.42
CA ARG A 71 -29.43 -21.03 2.60
C ARG A 71 -29.03 -20.93 1.14
N LEU A 72 -28.83 -19.72 0.62
CA LEU A 72 -28.27 -19.52 -0.73
C LEU A 72 -26.85 -20.06 -0.84
N LYS A 73 -26.00 -19.81 0.17
CA LYS A 73 -24.65 -20.42 0.24
C LYS A 73 -24.70 -21.94 0.17
N TYR A 74 -25.58 -22.55 0.97
CA TYR A 74 -25.74 -23.99 1.00
C TYR A 74 -26.16 -24.54 -0.36
N ILE A 75 -27.14 -23.92 -1.02
CA ILE A 75 -27.59 -24.35 -2.35
C ILE A 75 -26.45 -24.24 -3.38
N GLY A 76 -25.66 -23.15 -3.34
CA GLY A 76 -24.49 -22.97 -4.18
C GLY A 76 -23.46 -24.08 -3.99
N LEU A 77 -23.03 -24.31 -2.76
CA LEU A 77 -22.06 -25.35 -2.42
C LEU A 77 -22.55 -26.76 -2.70
N ASP A 78 -23.81 -27.07 -2.37
CA ASP A 78 -24.41 -28.37 -2.65
C ASP A 78 -24.41 -28.67 -4.15
N THR A 79 -24.71 -27.66 -4.96
CA THR A 79 -24.72 -27.82 -6.43
C THR A 79 -23.30 -27.99 -6.98
N ILE A 80 -22.33 -27.20 -6.53
CA ILE A 80 -20.91 -27.37 -6.92
C ILE A 80 -20.41 -28.75 -6.50
N TYR A 81 -20.66 -29.17 -5.26
CA TYR A 81 -20.32 -30.51 -4.77
C TYR A 81 -20.91 -31.61 -5.66
N ASN A 82 -22.20 -31.52 -6.00
CA ASN A 82 -22.85 -32.53 -6.84
C ASN A 82 -22.27 -32.53 -8.27
N LEU A 83 -21.85 -31.38 -8.79
CA LEU A 83 -21.16 -31.33 -10.08
C LEU A 83 -19.78 -31.98 -10.02
N ILE A 84 -18.99 -31.75 -8.95
CA ILE A 84 -17.68 -32.37 -8.76
C ILE A 84 -17.82 -33.88 -8.57
N GLN A 85 -18.74 -34.31 -7.71
CA GLN A 85 -18.94 -35.71 -7.36
C GLN A 85 -19.27 -36.58 -8.58
N ASN A 86 -19.96 -36.00 -9.56
CA ASN A 86 -20.34 -36.69 -10.79
C ASN A 86 -19.43 -36.39 -11.98
N ASP A 87 -18.30 -35.71 -11.76
CA ASP A 87 -17.35 -35.28 -12.80
C ASP A 87 -18.02 -34.49 -13.95
N GLU A 88 -18.97 -33.62 -13.59
CA GLU A 88 -19.80 -32.86 -14.53
C GLU A 88 -19.35 -31.42 -14.71
N ILE A 89 -18.26 -31.00 -14.08
CA ILE A 89 -17.69 -29.67 -14.34
C ILE A 89 -16.80 -29.75 -15.58
N PRO A 90 -17.05 -28.93 -16.62
CA PRO A 90 -16.16 -28.86 -17.78
C PRO A 90 -14.85 -28.16 -17.41
N ILE A 91 -13.92 -28.93 -16.86
CA ILE A 91 -12.58 -28.47 -16.52
C ILE A 91 -11.68 -28.66 -17.74
N SER A 92 -11.08 -27.56 -18.17
CA SER A 92 -10.17 -27.52 -19.31
C SER A 92 -8.74 -27.15 -18.90
N THR A 93 -8.59 -26.50 -17.74
CA THR A 93 -7.32 -25.97 -17.26
C THR A 93 -7.19 -26.09 -15.74
N GLN A 94 -5.98 -25.91 -15.23
CA GLN A 94 -5.70 -25.87 -13.80
C GLN A 94 -6.26 -24.62 -13.12
N LYS A 95 -6.46 -23.56 -13.90
CA LYS A 95 -7.18 -22.36 -13.48
C LYS A 95 -8.65 -22.64 -13.16
N ASP A 96 -9.28 -23.56 -13.88
CA ASP A 96 -10.64 -23.99 -13.60
C ASP A 96 -10.72 -24.72 -12.26
N VAL A 97 -9.73 -25.58 -11.96
CA VAL A 97 -9.59 -26.27 -10.66
C VAL A 97 -9.35 -25.26 -9.54
N PHE A 98 -8.44 -24.30 -9.75
CA PHE A 98 -8.16 -23.22 -8.80
C PHE A 98 -9.43 -22.44 -8.46
N ARG A 99 -10.18 -22.03 -9.48
CA ARG A 99 -11.43 -21.28 -9.32
C ARG A 99 -12.47 -22.04 -8.50
N ILE A 100 -12.63 -23.34 -8.76
CA ILE A 100 -13.56 -24.19 -8.00
C ILE A 100 -13.09 -24.31 -6.54
N ALA A 101 -11.79 -24.53 -6.33
CA ALA A 101 -11.19 -24.54 -5.00
C ALA A 101 -11.43 -23.22 -4.27
N ASP A 102 -11.08 -22.09 -4.88
CA ASP A 102 -11.27 -20.76 -4.30
C ASP A 102 -12.75 -20.48 -3.99
N SER A 103 -13.68 -20.79 -4.91
CA SER A 103 -15.11 -20.58 -4.66
C SER A 103 -15.63 -21.43 -3.50
N VAL A 104 -15.18 -22.67 -3.36
CA VAL A 104 -15.58 -23.55 -2.24
C VAL A 104 -14.93 -23.07 -0.94
N CYS A 105 -13.66 -22.69 -0.98
CA CYS A 105 -12.90 -22.21 0.16
C CYS A 105 -13.46 -20.88 0.71
N SER A 106 -13.78 -19.93 -0.18
CA SER A 106 -14.26 -18.57 0.12
C SER A 106 -15.74 -18.51 0.54
N SER A 107 -16.50 -19.59 0.35
CA SER A 107 -17.92 -19.66 0.72
C SER A 107 -18.15 -19.55 2.24
N VAL A 108 -17.14 -19.84 3.07
CA VAL A 108 -17.20 -19.83 4.53
C VAL A 108 -16.03 -18.98 5.04
N ALA A 109 -16.29 -17.69 5.26
CA ALA A 109 -15.29 -16.78 5.83
C ALA A 109 -15.09 -17.03 7.34
N SER A 110 -13.85 -16.93 7.82
CA SER A 110 -13.47 -17.13 9.23
C SER A 110 -14.28 -16.23 10.19
N GLY A 111 -14.79 -16.81 11.29
CA GLY A 111 -15.30 -16.04 12.43
C GLY A 111 -16.82 -15.80 12.51
N THR A 112 -17.64 -16.42 11.65
CA THR A 112 -19.11 -16.37 11.77
C THR A 112 -19.70 -17.74 12.11
N SER A 113 -20.74 -17.77 12.96
CA SER A 113 -21.50 -18.97 13.29
C SER A 113 -22.32 -19.43 12.08
N TYR A 114 -21.77 -20.36 11.29
CA TYR A 114 -22.51 -21.00 10.20
C TYR A 114 -23.30 -22.21 10.70
N PRO A 115 -24.43 -22.53 10.05
CA PRO A 115 -25.08 -23.82 10.27
C PRO A 115 -24.09 -24.96 10.02
N GLN A 116 -24.04 -25.94 10.92
CA GLN A 116 -23.18 -27.13 10.81
C GLN A 116 -23.29 -27.80 9.44
N VAL A 117 -24.49 -27.86 8.88
CA VAL A 117 -24.80 -28.43 7.56
C VAL A 117 -24.08 -27.71 6.41
N LEU A 118 -23.85 -26.40 6.51
CA LEU A 118 -23.07 -25.64 5.51
C LEU A 118 -21.59 -25.99 5.56
N LEU A 119 -21.08 -26.21 6.78
CA LEU A 119 -19.69 -26.58 7.02
C LEU A 119 -19.42 -28.00 6.52
N GLU A 120 -20.27 -28.97 6.86
CA GLU A 120 -20.18 -30.34 6.35
C GLU A 120 -20.19 -30.39 4.82
N LYS A 121 -21.05 -29.60 4.18
CA LYS A 121 -21.14 -29.56 2.71
C LYS A 121 -19.87 -28.98 2.06
N ARG A 122 -19.27 -27.95 2.67
CA ARG A 122 -18.00 -27.38 2.21
C ARG A 122 -16.87 -28.41 2.33
N GLU A 123 -16.76 -29.10 3.45
CA GLU A 123 -15.69 -30.09 3.66
C GLU A 123 -15.81 -31.24 2.66
N MET A 124 -17.03 -31.72 2.41
CA MET A 124 -17.27 -32.70 1.35
C MET A 124 -16.83 -32.18 -0.03
N ALA A 125 -17.06 -30.90 -0.33
CA ALA A 125 -16.61 -30.30 -1.58
C ALA A 125 -15.08 -30.19 -1.65
N VAL A 126 -14.42 -29.74 -0.59
CA VAL A 126 -12.94 -29.70 -0.49
C VAL A 126 -12.34 -31.07 -0.71
N GLN A 127 -12.89 -32.10 -0.04
CA GLN A 127 -12.48 -33.49 -0.21
C GLN A 127 -12.59 -33.95 -1.66
N MET A 128 -13.73 -33.69 -2.28
CA MET A 128 -13.96 -34.09 -3.67
C MET A 128 -13.03 -33.36 -4.64
N ILE A 129 -12.62 -32.11 -4.38
CA ILE A 129 -11.70 -31.39 -5.26
C ILE A 129 -10.34 -32.09 -5.34
N TYR A 130 -9.71 -32.43 -4.21
CA TYR A 130 -8.39 -33.08 -4.26
C TYR A 130 -8.45 -34.58 -4.58
N CYS A 131 -9.61 -35.23 -4.41
CA CYS A 131 -9.81 -36.62 -4.82
C CYS A 131 -10.16 -36.76 -6.31
N SER A 132 -10.96 -35.85 -6.87
CA SER A 132 -11.46 -35.94 -8.25
C SER A 132 -10.58 -35.21 -9.25
N TYR A 133 -9.85 -34.16 -8.83
CA TYR A 133 -9.03 -33.37 -9.73
C TYR A 133 -7.55 -33.50 -9.44
N TYR A 134 -6.77 -33.33 -10.49
CA TYR A 134 -5.34 -33.12 -10.36
C TYR A 134 -5.11 -31.69 -9.86
N VAL A 135 -4.84 -31.52 -8.57
CA VAL A 135 -4.56 -30.22 -7.95
C VAL A 135 -3.06 -30.07 -7.75
N HIS A 136 -2.47 -28.95 -8.20
CA HIS A 136 -1.06 -28.59 -7.99
C HIS A 136 -0.89 -27.10 -7.69
N GLY A 137 0.30 -26.70 -7.26
CA GLY A 137 0.70 -25.30 -7.07
C GLY A 137 -0.22 -24.50 -6.13
N ASN A 138 -0.62 -23.30 -6.56
CA ASN A 138 -1.42 -22.38 -5.75
C ASN A 138 -2.80 -22.95 -5.36
N SER A 139 -3.40 -23.83 -6.17
CA SER A 139 -4.66 -24.51 -5.84
C SER A 139 -4.50 -25.42 -4.63
N LEU A 140 -3.37 -26.11 -4.54
CA LEU A 140 -3.05 -27.01 -3.43
C LEU A 140 -2.84 -26.19 -2.14
N ILE A 141 -2.15 -25.07 -2.24
CA ILE A 141 -1.94 -24.14 -1.12
C ILE A 141 -3.25 -23.50 -0.65
N ALA A 142 -4.12 -23.10 -1.57
CA ALA A 142 -5.44 -22.55 -1.23
C ALA A 142 -6.30 -23.56 -0.45
N LEU A 143 -6.27 -24.84 -0.83
CA LEU A 143 -6.95 -25.91 -0.09
C LEU A 143 -6.37 -26.09 1.31
N ILE A 144 -5.04 -26.15 1.46
CA ILE A 144 -4.37 -26.28 2.76
C ILE A 144 -4.71 -25.10 3.68
N ARG A 145 -4.61 -23.87 3.17
CA ARG A 145 -4.97 -22.65 3.93
C ARG A 145 -6.44 -22.62 4.32
N SER A 146 -7.31 -23.08 3.43
CA SER A 146 -8.74 -23.20 3.70
C SER A 146 -9.03 -24.20 4.83
N CYS A 147 -8.42 -25.38 4.78
CA CYS A 147 -8.50 -26.36 5.86
C CYS A 147 -7.95 -25.78 7.17
N PHE A 148 -6.82 -25.08 7.11
CA PHE A 148 -6.20 -24.45 8.28
C PHE A 148 -7.08 -23.38 8.93
N SER A 149 -7.67 -22.47 8.13
CA SER A 149 -8.61 -21.44 8.63
C SER A 149 -9.80 -22.05 9.38
N PHE A 150 -10.11 -23.32 9.08
CA PHE A 150 -11.18 -24.08 9.70
C PHE A 150 -10.74 -24.78 10.99
N ALA A 151 -9.45 -25.15 11.09
CA ALA A 151 -8.86 -25.69 12.31
C ALA A 151 -8.92 -24.71 13.49
N GLU A 152 -9.01 -23.40 13.22
CA GLU A 152 -9.21 -22.37 14.24
C GLU A 152 -10.61 -22.44 14.90
N ILE A 153 -11.57 -23.15 14.29
CA ILE A 153 -12.93 -23.33 14.84
C ILE A 153 -12.94 -24.58 15.75
N LYS A 154 -13.15 -24.37 17.05
CA LYS A 154 -13.00 -25.35 18.16
C LYS A 154 -13.48 -26.79 17.91
N PHE A 155 -14.57 -27.00 17.15
CA PHE A 155 -15.13 -28.33 16.88
C PHE A 155 -14.50 -29.05 15.67
N TRP A 156 -13.85 -28.32 14.77
CA TRP A 156 -13.49 -28.80 13.44
C TRP A 156 -12.00 -29.06 13.22
N GLY A 157 -11.16 -28.81 14.22
CA GLY A 157 -9.71 -29.04 14.17
C GLY A 157 -9.32 -30.43 13.65
N ARG A 158 -10.01 -31.49 14.09
CA ARG A 158 -9.74 -32.87 13.65
C ARG A 158 -10.09 -33.14 12.19
N VAL A 159 -11.16 -32.52 11.71
CA VAL A 159 -11.61 -32.67 10.31
C VAL A 159 -10.65 -31.93 9.39
N ALA A 160 -10.29 -30.70 9.74
CA ALA A 160 -9.26 -29.92 9.07
C ALA A 160 -7.91 -30.66 9.03
N GLN A 161 -7.49 -31.24 10.16
CA GLN A 161 -6.29 -32.08 10.22
C GLN A 161 -6.38 -33.27 9.27
N SER A 162 -7.46 -34.05 9.32
CA SER A 162 -7.62 -35.21 8.44
C SER A 162 -7.55 -34.85 6.95
N HIS A 163 -8.02 -33.66 6.55
CA HIS A 163 -7.89 -33.19 5.16
C HIS A 163 -6.48 -32.76 4.82
N ILE A 164 -5.78 -32.07 5.73
CA ILE A 164 -4.37 -31.70 5.52
C ILE A 164 -3.50 -32.96 5.44
N ASP A 165 -3.73 -33.95 6.31
CA ASP A 165 -3.04 -35.24 6.31
C ASP A 165 -3.29 -35.98 4.99
N ALA A 166 -4.53 -35.97 4.48
CA ALA A 166 -4.88 -36.57 3.20
C ALA A 166 -4.19 -35.87 2.02
N ILE A 167 -4.13 -34.53 2.03
CA ILE A 167 -3.45 -33.75 0.99
C ILE A 167 -1.94 -34.03 1.02
N ALA A 168 -1.30 -33.93 2.19
CA ALA A 168 0.13 -34.20 2.36
C ALA A 168 0.48 -35.64 1.99
N GLY A 169 -0.33 -36.61 2.43
CA GLY A 169 -0.17 -38.03 2.09
C GLY A 169 -0.32 -38.32 0.60
N HIS A 170 -1.20 -37.60 -0.10
CA HIS A 170 -1.37 -37.73 -1.55
C HIS A 170 -0.17 -37.18 -2.32
N VAL A 171 0.37 -36.04 -1.89
CA VAL A 171 1.58 -35.42 -2.46
C VAL A 171 2.80 -36.31 -2.22
N HIS A 172 2.97 -36.81 -1.00
CA HIS A 172 3.97 -37.82 -0.63
C HIS A 172 3.93 -39.05 -1.51
N LYS A 173 2.75 -39.66 -1.66
CA LYS A 173 2.56 -40.84 -2.50
C LYS A 173 2.95 -40.58 -3.95
N ARG A 174 2.55 -39.43 -4.51
CA ARG A 174 2.92 -39.03 -5.87
C ARG A 174 4.42 -38.82 -6.02
N LEU A 175 5.06 -38.15 -5.06
CA LEU A 175 6.51 -37.95 -5.09
C LEU A 175 7.27 -39.29 -5.12
N LYS A 176 6.85 -40.29 -4.33
CA LYS A 176 7.45 -41.64 -4.34
C LYS A 176 7.18 -42.44 -5.61
N GLU A 177 5.97 -42.35 -6.14
CA GLU A 177 5.61 -43.04 -7.38
C GLU A 177 6.43 -42.53 -8.57
N PHE A 178 6.82 -41.25 -8.58
CA PHE A 178 7.65 -40.66 -9.65
C PHE A 178 9.16 -40.73 -9.38
N GLY A 179 9.62 -40.71 -8.12
CA GLY A 179 11.05 -40.81 -7.76
C GLY A 179 11.70 -42.17 -8.06
N THR A 180 10.93 -43.18 -8.48
CA THR A 180 11.44 -44.52 -8.82
C THR A 180 11.75 -44.73 -10.31
N GLN A 181 11.48 -43.75 -11.18
CA GLN A 181 11.95 -43.77 -12.56
C GLN A 181 13.39 -43.22 -12.62
N LYS A 182 14.37 -44.12 -12.63
CA LYS A 182 15.80 -43.78 -12.79
C LYS A 182 16.03 -43.14 -14.16
N GLU A 183 16.43 -41.88 -14.20
CA GLU A 183 17.11 -41.29 -15.35
C GLU A 183 18.62 -41.49 -15.21
N GLU A 184 19.24 -42.04 -16.25
CA GLU A 184 20.67 -42.25 -16.41
C GLU A 184 21.38 -40.91 -16.69
N ASP A 185 22.49 -40.71 -15.97
CA ASP A 185 23.66 -39.86 -16.24
C ASP A 185 23.46 -38.58 -17.07
N VAL A 186 23.38 -37.45 -16.36
CA VAL A 186 23.85 -36.15 -16.89
C VAL A 186 24.89 -35.61 -15.92
N ASP A 187 26.16 -35.85 -16.27
CA ASP A 187 27.30 -35.12 -15.74
C ASP A 187 27.15 -33.64 -16.11
N ASN A 188 27.09 -32.77 -15.10
CA ASN A 188 27.61 -31.40 -15.20
C ASN A 188 27.81 -30.84 -13.79
N GLU A 189 29.09 -30.73 -13.42
CA GLU A 189 29.55 -29.83 -12.36
C GLU A 189 29.37 -28.38 -12.84
N GLU A 190 28.23 -27.76 -12.51
CA GLU A 190 28.10 -26.30 -12.50
C GLU A 190 27.70 -25.83 -11.09
N SER A 191 28.22 -24.65 -10.74
CA SER A 191 28.31 -24.05 -9.41
C SER A 191 27.05 -24.10 -8.55
N VAL A 192 27.24 -24.20 -7.23
CA VAL A 192 26.25 -24.18 -6.12
C VAL A 192 25.38 -22.90 -6.04
N GLU A 193 25.39 -22.04 -7.06
CA GLU A 193 24.63 -20.78 -7.16
C GLU A 193 23.58 -20.78 -8.29
N GLU A 194 22.95 -21.92 -8.59
CA GLU A 194 21.73 -21.95 -9.41
C GLU A 194 20.45 -22.02 -8.55
N SER A 195 19.38 -21.32 -8.97
CA SER A 195 18.17 -21.12 -8.17
C SER A 195 17.49 -22.44 -7.75
N LEU A 196 16.77 -22.42 -6.62
CA LEU A 196 15.98 -23.55 -6.13
C LEU A 196 15.00 -24.09 -7.19
N GLU A 197 14.49 -23.21 -8.05
CA GLU A 197 13.58 -23.54 -9.15
C GLU A 197 14.26 -24.36 -10.24
N LYS A 198 15.54 -24.13 -10.54
CA LYS A 198 16.31 -24.94 -11.51
C LYS A 198 16.62 -26.34 -10.99
N ASN A 199 16.68 -26.51 -9.67
CA ASN A 199 17.02 -27.79 -9.03
C ASN A 199 15.80 -28.69 -8.78
N LEU A 200 14.59 -28.14 -8.74
CA LEU A 200 13.34 -28.89 -8.64
C LEU A 200 12.89 -29.29 -10.05
N LYS A 201 13.30 -30.49 -10.47
CA LYS A 201 13.21 -30.98 -11.86
C LYS A 201 11.79 -31.30 -12.33
N ASN A 202 10.83 -31.53 -11.44
CA ASN A 202 9.45 -31.84 -11.82
C ASN A 202 8.37 -31.24 -10.90
N VAL A 203 7.13 -31.20 -11.41
CA VAL A 203 5.95 -30.64 -10.73
C VAL A 203 5.70 -31.26 -9.34
N TRP A 204 6.09 -32.51 -9.13
CA TRP A 204 5.88 -33.22 -7.87
C TRP A 204 6.85 -32.81 -6.79
N GLN A 205 8.11 -32.61 -7.16
CA GLN A 205 9.11 -32.04 -6.27
C GLN A 205 8.71 -30.61 -5.89
N TRP A 206 8.17 -29.85 -6.84
CA TRP A 206 7.67 -28.51 -6.57
C TRP A 206 6.45 -28.50 -5.64
N ASP A 207 5.44 -29.34 -5.90
CA ASP A 207 4.26 -29.47 -5.03
C ASP A 207 4.63 -29.92 -3.62
N ALA A 208 5.51 -30.91 -3.49
CA ALA A 208 5.99 -31.37 -2.19
C ALA A 208 6.72 -30.27 -1.42
N PHE A 209 7.55 -29.48 -2.11
CA PHE A 209 8.23 -28.34 -1.50
C PHE A 209 7.23 -27.25 -1.06
N LEU A 210 6.27 -26.90 -1.91
CA LEU A 210 5.23 -25.91 -1.59
C LEU A 210 4.39 -26.34 -0.38
N VAL A 211 3.96 -27.60 -0.33
CA VAL A 211 3.21 -28.15 0.80
C VAL A 211 4.08 -28.14 2.06
N ALA A 212 5.31 -28.65 2.00
CA ALA A 212 6.22 -28.63 3.15
C ALA A 212 6.45 -27.20 3.68
N ARG A 213 6.57 -26.22 2.78
CA ARG A 213 6.72 -24.81 3.14
C ARG A 213 5.47 -24.26 3.82
N GLU A 214 4.28 -24.51 3.27
CA GLU A 214 3.03 -24.01 3.84
C GLU A 214 2.74 -24.65 5.20
N LEU A 215 3.00 -25.96 5.34
CA LEU A 215 2.89 -26.66 6.63
C LEU A 215 3.88 -26.10 7.66
N LYS A 216 5.12 -25.78 7.25
CA LYS A 216 6.10 -25.10 8.10
C LYS A 216 5.64 -23.70 8.49
N GLU A 217 5.06 -22.93 7.57
CA GLU A 217 4.53 -21.60 7.87
C GLU A 217 3.42 -21.71 8.91
N ILE A 218 2.47 -22.62 8.69
CA ILE A 218 1.38 -22.93 9.62
C ILE A 218 1.90 -23.34 11.00
N THR A 219 2.92 -24.20 11.08
CA THR A 219 3.46 -24.63 12.38
C THR A 219 4.16 -23.51 13.14
N THR A 220 4.66 -22.49 12.44
CA THR A 220 5.21 -21.27 13.05
C THR A 220 4.15 -20.23 13.41
N MET A 221 2.90 -20.37 12.94
CA MET A 221 1.81 -19.49 13.34
C MET A 221 1.30 -19.87 14.73
N HIS A 222 1.41 -18.95 15.69
CA HIS A 222 0.77 -19.09 16.99
C HIS A 222 -0.74 -18.83 16.85
N PRO A 223 -1.62 -19.80 17.10
CA PRO A 223 -3.06 -19.57 17.03
C PRO A 223 -3.50 -18.64 18.16
N SER A 224 -4.47 -17.79 17.88
CA SER A 224 -5.08 -16.87 18.85
C SER A 224 -5.97 -17.53 19.91
N CYS A 225 -6.07 -18.87 19.94
CA CYS A 225 -7.00 -19.60 20.80
C CYS A 225 -6.27 -20.66 21.67
N PRO A 226 -5.71 -20.25 22.83
CA PRO A 226 -4.90 -21.12 23.71
C PRO A 226 -5.67 -22.25 24.43
N GLU A 227 -7.00 -22.34 24.26
CA GLU A 227 -7.86 -23.35 24.91
C GLU A 227 -8.15 -24.59 24.05
N ASN A 228 -7.61 -24.69 22.83
CA ASN A 228 -7.77 -25.90 22.00
C ASN A 228 -6.75 -26.97 22.44
N TYR A 229 -7.21 -27.91 23.28
CA TYR A 229 -6.44 -29.08 23.76
C TYR A 229 -5.78 -29.93 22.65
N TYR A 230 -6.22 -29.79 21.40
CA TYR A 230 -5.74 -30.55 20.23
C TYR A 230 -4.59 -29.87 19.46
N TRP A 231 -4.27 -28.61 19.77
CA TRP A 231 -3.28 -27.87 18.99
C TRP A 231 -1.86 -28.45 19.01
N PRO A 232 -1.32 -28.91 20.16
CA PRO A 232 0.01 -29.52 20.18
C PRO A 232 0.12 -30.76 19.27
N GLU A 233 -0.90 -31.63 19.30
CA GLU A 233 -1.00 -32.83 18.46
C GLU A 233 -1.11 -32.48 16.96
N PHE A 234 -1.88 -31.43 16.65
CA PHE A 234 -1.97 -30.90 15.29
C PHE A 234 -0.63 -30.37 14.79
N ILE A 235 0.07 -29.52 15.57
CA ILE A 235 1.39 -28.99 15.20
C ILE A 235 2.42 -30.10 15.04
N GLU A 236 2.41 -31.10 15.91
CA GLU A 236 3.28 -32.27 15.80
C GLU A 236 3.04 -33.03 14.49
N THR A 237 1.77 -33.25 14.13
CA THR A 237 1.39 -33.92 12.88
C THR A 237 1.83 -33.12 11.65
N LEU A 238 1.62 -31.80 11.64
CA LEU A 238 2.06 -30.95 10.52
C LEU A 238 3.59 -30.87 10.41
N SER A 239 4.29 -30.86 11.54
CA SER A 239 5.75 -30.88 11.59
C SER A 239 6.30 -32.21 11.04
N GLU A 240 5.62 -33.31 11.35
CA GLU A 240 5.95 -34.63 10.83
C GLU A 240 5.73 -34.74 9.33
N HIS A 241 4.60 -34.25 8.80
CA HIS A 241 4.37 -34.17 7.36
C HIS A 241 5.39 -33.28 6.64
N THR A 242 5.75 -32.14 7.25
CA THR A 242 6.82 -31.27 6.75
C THR A 242 8.14 -32.04 6.67
N ARG A 243 8.51 -32.76 7.74
CA ARG A 243 9.74 -33.56 7.80
C ARG A 243 9.76 -34.62 6.70
N ILE A 244 8.69 -35.41 6.59
CA ILE A 244 8.57 -36.50 5.60
C ILE A 244 8.72 -35.96 4.17
N LEU A 245 8.01 -34.89 3.81
CA LEU A 245 8.09 -34.32 2.47
C LEU A 245 9.50 -33.79 2.13
N LEU A 246 10.21 -33.24 3.12
CA LEU A 246 11.59 -32.78 2.94
C LEU A 246 12.60 -33.92 2.83
N GLU A 247 12.37 -35.04 3.52
CA GLU A 247 13.17 -36.25 3.38
C GLU A 247 12.97 -36.87 2.00
N ASP A 248 11.72 -37.02 1.55
CA ASP A 248 11.42 -37.51 0.22
C ASP A 248 12.01 -36.60 -0.88
N LEU A 249 12.01 -35.28 -0.70
CA LEU A 249 12.67 -34.36 -1.63
C LEU A 249 14.19 -34.57 -1.68
N GLN A 250 14.83 -34.84 -0.54
CA GLN A 250 16.26 -35.16 -0.49
C GLN A 250 16.55 -36.48 -1.21
N GLU A 251 15.69 -37.49 -1.07
CA GLU A 251 15.80 -38.77 -1.78
C GLU A 251 15.73 -38.59 -3.31
N THR A 252 15.06 -37.53 -3.78
CA THR A 252 14.98 -37.18 -5.22
C THR A 252 16.18 -36.37 -5.73
N GLY A 253 17.21 -36.16 -4.89
CA GLY A 253 18.46 -35.50 -5.25
C GLY A 253 18.50 -33.99 -5.00
N VAL A 254 17.50 -33.41 -4.33
CA VAL A 254 17.50 -31.97 -4.00
C VAL A 254 18.34 -31.73 -2.75
N PRO A 255 19.37 -30.85 -2.80
CA PRO A 255 20.24 -30.60 -1.65
C PRO A 255 19.47 -30.06 -0.44
N ARG A 256 19.76 -30.60 0.75
CA ARG A 256 19.12 -30.18 2.01
C ARG A 256 19.32 -28.70 2.30
N GLU A 257 20.50 -28.18 2.00
CA GLU A 257 20.86 -26.78 2.21
C GLU A 257 19.96 -25.85 1.38
N LEU A 258 19.68 -26.25 0.13
CA LEU A 258 18.82 -25.53 -0.80
C LEU A 258 17.36 -25.54 -0.34
N LEU A 259 16.86 -26.70 0.11
CA LEU A 259 15.53 -26.82 0.72
C LEU A 259 15.41 -25.94 1.98
N MET A 260 16.43 -25.93 2.83
CA MET A 260 16.45 -25.11 4.04
C MET A 260 16.52 -23.60 3.75
N VAL A 261 17.22 -23.20 2.69
CA VAL A 261 17.20 -21.81 2.19
C VAL A 261 15.80 -21.48 1.66
N GLY A 262 15.22 -22.32 0.81
CA GLY A 262 13.88 -22.11 0.24
C GLY A 262 12.75 -22.06 1.26
N LEU A 263 12.84 -22.85 2.33
CA LEU A 263 11.87 -22.82 3.44
C LEU A 263 11.98 -21.57 4.32
N ASN A 264 13.05 -20.77 4.17
CA ASN A 264 13.29 -19.56 4.93
C ASN A 264 13.23 -18.30 4.06
N ASP A 265 13.39 -18.45 2.75
CA ASP A 265 13.28 -17.39 1.76
C ASP A 265 11.81 -17.17 1.38
N LYS A 266 11.31 -15.96 1.68
CA LYS A 266 9.94 -15.53 1.35
C LYS A 266 9.77 -15.18 -0.12
N ASN A 267 10.87 -15.03 -0.86
CA ASN A 267 10.87 -14.63 -2.27
C ASN A 267 10.90 -15.82 -3.24
N VAL A 268 10.89 -17.07 -2.74
CA VAL A 268 10.68 -18.25 -3.59
C VAL A 268 9.23 -18.22 -4.04
N GLN A 269 8.95 -17.56 -5.15
CA GLN A 269 7.66 -17.64 -5.81
C GLN A 269 7.61 -18.92 -6.64
N CYS A 270 6.41 -19.34 -7.02
CA CYS A 270 6.27 -20.37 -8.04
C CYS A 270 6.74 -19.73 -9.34
N ASN A 271 7.94 -20.08 -9.84
CA ASN A 271 8.15 -19.93 -11.28
C ASN A 271 7.08 -20.76 -11.96
N GLU A 272 6.16 -20.07 -12.61
CA GLU A 272 5.22 -20.61 -13.58
C GLU A 272 5.94 -21.15 -14.83
N ASP A 273 7.22 -21.51 -14.77
CA ASP A 273 7.94 -22.08 -15.90
C ASP A 273 7.53 -23.53 -16.24
N TYR A 274 6.60 -24.12 -15.48
CA TYR A 274 5.82 -25.30 -15.91
C TYR A 274 4.33 -25.02 -16.17
N SER A 275 3.92 -23.76 -16.19
CA SER A 275 2.54 -23.35 -16.42
C SER A 275 2.51 -22.02 -17.16
N MET A 276 2.10 -22.07 -18.43
CA MET A 276 1.21 -21.04 -18.98
C MET A 276 1.92 -19.71 -19.27
N SER A 277 2.36 -19.57 -20.53
CA SER A 277 2.92 -18.37 -21.16
C SER A 277 2.46 -17.03 -20.56
N ALA A 278 3.32 -16.01 -20.56
CA ALA A 278 3.04 -14.61 -20.17
C ALA A 278 1.71 -14.00 -20.69
N MET A 279 1.02 -14.66 -21.63
CA MET A 279 -0.37 -14.41 -22.00
C MET A 279 -1.41 -14.65 -20.88
N GLN A 280 -1.17 -15.54 -19.90
CA GLN A 280 -2.16 -15.99 -18.91
C GLN A 280 -2.15 -15.23 -17.57
N LEU A 281 -0.99 -14.83 -17.05
CA LEU A 281 -0.87 -13.83 -15.96
C LEU A 281 -1.52 -12.49 -16.35
N ASN A 282 -1.32 -12.09 -17.62
CA ASN A 282 -2.00 -10.93 -18.19
C ASN A 282 -3.52 -11.14 -18.36
N GLY A 283 -4.06 -12.34 -18.12
CA GLY A 283 -5.50 -12.63 -18.14
C GLY A 283 -6.17 -12.47 -16.77
N GLU A 284 -5.54 -12.98 -15.70
CA GLU A 284 -6.00 -12.84 -14.31
C GLU A 284 -6.00 -11.37 -13.86
N ARG A 285 -4.88 -10.69 -14.08
CA ARG A 285 -4.74 -9.24 -13.84
C ARG A 285 -5.83 -8.43 -14.51
N LYS A 286 -6.05 -8.66 -15.81
CA LYS A 286 -7.09 -7.98 -16.57
C LYS A 286 -8.47 -8.25 -16.03
N LYS A 287 -8.75 -9.48 -15.60
CA LYS A 287 -10.02 -9.84 -15.00
C LYS A 287 -10.24 -9.08 -13.70
N ILE A 288 -9.28 -9.09 -12.78
CA ILE A 288 -9.37 -8.39 -11.48
C ILE A 288 -9.54 -6.88 -11.70
N ILE A 289 -8.73 -6.27 -12.58
CA ILE A 289 -8.81 -4.85 -12.92
C ILE A 289 -10.17 -4.52 -13.53
N LYS A 290 -10.62 -5.29 -14.52
CA LYS A 290 -11.89 -5.08 -15.19
C LYS A 290 -13.06 -5.21 -14.22
N ASP A 291 -13.09 -6.25 -13.39
CA ASP A 291 -14.15 -6.46 -12.40
C ASP A 291 -14.19 -5.32 -11.37
N GLY A 292 -13.04 -4.81 -10.95
CA GLY A 292 -12.94 -3.64 -10.07
C GLY A 292 -13.49 -2.38 -10.74
N ILE A 293 -13.09 -2.12 -11.99
CA ILE A 293 -13.55 -0.94 -12.74
C ILE A 293 -15.04 -1.03 -13.03
N ASP A 294 -15.57 -2.18 -13.43
CA ASP A 294 -16.99 -2.39 -13.71
C ASP A 294 -17.81 -2.11 -12.44
N LYS A 295 -17.31 -2.47 -11.25
CA LYS A 295 -17.94 -2.12 -9.97
C LYS A 295 -17.91 -0.62 -9.66
N ILE A 296 -16.82 0.08 -9.98
CA ILE A 296 -16.72 1.54 -9.82
C ILE A 296 -17.65 2.27 -10.79
N LEU A 297 -17.66 1.86 -12.07
CA LEU A 297 -18.50 2.46 -13.10
C LEU A 297 -19.99 2.13 -12.93
N ALA A 298 -20.33 1.04 -12.25
CA ALA A 298 -21.71 0.74 -11.86
C ALA A 298 -22.16 1.51 -10.61
N HIS A 299 -21.29 2.29 -9.98
CA HIS A 299 -21.64 3.07 -8.79
C HIS A 299 -22.60 4.21 -9.17
N GLU A 300 -23.73 4.31 -8.46
CA GLU A 300 -24.85 5.23 -8.77
C GLU A 300 -24.45 6.71 -8.86
N ARG A 301 -23.37 7.10 -8.17
CA ARG A 301 -22.88 8.48 -8.13
C ARG A 301 -21.73 8.77 -9.08
N ILE A 302 -21.26 7.79 -9.86
CA ILE A 302 -20.02 7.93 -10.65
C ILE A 302 -20.09 9.06 -11.70
N ASP A 303 -21.29 9.47 -12.10
CA ASP A 303 -21.55 10.56 -13.03
C ASP A 303 -21.51 11.96 -12.39
N GLU A 304 -21.38 12.06 -11.06
CA GLU A 304 -21.26 13.35 -10.39
C GLU A 304 -19.93 14.05 -10.76
N PRO A 305 -19.90 15.39 -10.88
CA PRO A 305 -18.70 16.13 -11.28
C PRO A 305 -17.47 15.88 -10.39
N CYS A 306 -17.68 15.57 -9.11
CA CYS A 306 -16.62 15.27 -8.16
C CYS A 306 -15.90 13.93 -8.43
N TYR A 307 -16.50 13.00 -9.19
CA TYR A 307 -15.91 11.73 -9.57
C TYR A 307 -15.47 11.68 -11.04
N LYS A 308 -15.55 12.80 -11.76
CA LYS A 308 -15.15 12.88 -13.18
C LYS A 308 -13.76 12.30 -13.43
N LYS A 309 -12.76 12.66 -12.61
CA LYS A 309 -11.38 12.15 -12.73
C LYS A 309 -11.28 10.64 -12.49
N LEU A 310 -12.04 10.10 -11.53
CA LEU A 310 -12.10 8.66 -11.26
C LEU A 310 -12.73 7.92 -12.45
N LYS A 311 -13.85 8.43 -12.98
CA LYS A 311 -14.55 7.87 -14.13
C LYS A 311 -13.68 7.87 -15.39
N GLU A 312 -13.01 8.99 -15.69
CA GLU A 312 -12.08 9.10 -16.82
C GLU A 312 -10.92 8.11 -16.69
N ARG A 313 -10.33 7.98 -15.48
CA ARG A 313 -9.25 7.01 -15.24
C ARG A 313 -9.72 5.56 -15.38
N CYS A 314 -10.92 5.23 -14.89
CA CYS A 314 -11.54 3.91 -15.10
C CYS A 314 -11.73 3.59 -16.59
N GLN A 315 -12.22 4.54 -17.39
CA GLN A 315 -12.40 4.36 -18.83
C GLN A 315 -11.07 4.17 -19.55
N GLN A 316 -10.07 4.99 -19.21
CA GLN A 316 -8.71 4.87 -19.75
C GLN A 316 -8.10 3.50 -19.42
N THR A 317 -8.18 3.05 -18.17
CA THR A 317 -7.64 1.75 -17.77
C THR A 317 -8.39 0.60 -18.46
N LEU A 318 -9.70 0.69 -18.71
CA LEU A 318 -10.43 -0.29 -19.51
C LEU A 318 -9.93 -0.36 -20.96
N GLU A 319 -9.55 0.75 -21.56
CA GLU A 319 -8.92 0.76 -22.88
C GLU A 319 -7.54 0.09 -22.84
N ASN A 320 -6.74 0.37 -21.81
CA ASN A 320 -5.44 -0.27 -21.61
C ASN A 320 -5.57 -1.78 -21.38
N VAL A 321 -6.59 -2.23 -20.62
CA VAL A 321 -6.94 -3.65 -20.46
C VAL A 321 -7.22 -4.29 -21.82
N LYS A 322 -7.98 -3.63 -22.71
CA LYS A 322 -8.27 -4.12 -24.07
C LYS A 322 -7.02 -4.17 -24.96
N ARG A 323 -6.09 -3.23 -24.79
CA ARG A 323 -4.82 -3.15 -25.53
C ARG A 323 -3.70 -4.02 -24.95
N ASN A 324 -3.96 -4.71 -23.83
CA ASN A 324 -2.96 -5.47 -23.07
C ASN A 324 -1.84 -4.62 -22.44
N GLU A 325 -2.12 -3.35 -22.14
CA GLU A 325 -1.19 -2.34 -21.61
C GLU A 325 -1.32 -2.16 -20.08
N VAL A 326 -1.55 -3.25 -19.34
CA VAL A 326 -1.66 -3.26 -17.86
C VAL A 326 -0.40 -3.78 -17.15
N ASN A 327 0.74 -3.70 -17.84
CA ASN A 327 2.03 -4.12 -17.32
C ASN A 327 2.75 -3.03 -16.52
N GLU A 328 2.22 -1.82 -16.51
CA GLU A 328 2.71 -0.70 -15.68
C GLU A 328 1.82 -0.57 -14.45
N ILE A 329 2.42 -0.37 -13.27
CA ILE A 329 1.69 -0.24 -12.01
C ILE A 329 0.63 0.87 -12.08
N ASP A 330 0.95 1.96 -12.78
CA ASP A 330 0.06 3.09 -12.98
C ASP A 330 -1.25 2.69 -13.66
N ASN A 331 -1.16 1.84 -14.67
CA ASN A 331 -2.32 1.34 -15.41
C ASN A 331 -3.04 0.23 -14.64
N CYS A 332 -2.40 -0.35 -13.62
CA CYS A 332 -2.96 -1.41 -12.78
C CYS A 332 -3.77 -0.84 -11.60
N ILE A 333 -3.18 0.04 -10.80
CA ILE A 333 -3.75 0.43 -9.49
C ILE A 333 -4.42 1.81 -9.46
N SER A 334 -4.05 2.75 -10.35
CA SER A 334 -4.53 4.15 -10.28
C SER A 334 -6.05 4.36 -10.12
N PRO A 335 -6.93 3.63 -10.84
CA PRO A 335 -8.38 3.78 -10.64
C PRO A 335 -8.80 3.45 -9.20
N PHE A 336 -8.14 2.47 -8.59
CA PHE A 336 -8.43 1.98 -7.25
C PHE A 336 -7.83 2.89 -6.17
N GLU A 337 -6.67 3.48 -6.43
CA GLU A 337 -6.09 4.54 -5.58
C GLU A 337 -7.04 5.74 -5.51
N LEU A 338 -7.51 6.20 -6.67
CA LEU A 338 -8.47 7.32 -6.75
C LEU A 338 -9.79 6.98 -6.06
N ALA A 339 -10.29 5.75 -6.21
CA ALA A 339 -11.47 5.26 -5.51
C ALA A 339 -11.24 5.26 -3.97
N GLY A 340 -10.06 4.82 -3.53
CA GLY A 340 -9.60 4.83 -2.14
C GLY A 340 -9.56 6.21 -1.49
N LEU A 341 -9.27 7.26 -2.28
CA LEU A 341 -9.19 8.65 -1.82
C LEU A 341 -10.54 9.38 -1.81
N THR A 342 -11.60 8.77 -2.33
CA THR A 342 -12.93 9.37 -2.32
C THR A 342 -13.49 9.49 -0.89
N LYS A 343 -14.51 10.34 -0.72
CA LYS A 343 -15.30 10.39 0.51
C LYS A 343 -16.44 9.36 0.54
N ASP A 344 -16.58 8.58 -0.52
CA ASP A 344 -17.65 7.61 -0.68
C ASP A 344 -17.15 6.24 -0.23
N SER A 345 -17.64 5.77 0.92
CA SER A 345 -17.09 4.58 1.56
C SER A 345 -17.23 3.32 0.71
N ARG A 346 -18.23 3.26 -0.18
CA ARG A 346 -18.44 2.14 -1.09
C ARG A 346 -17.41 2.15 -2.22
N LEU A 347 -17.08 3.32 -2.77
CA LEU A 347 -15.99 3.45 -3.73
C LEU A 347 -14.64 3.16 -3.08
N THR A 348 -14.40 3.65 -1.87
CA THR A 348 -13.18 3.35 -1.11
C THR A 348 -13.03 1.85 -0.83
N TYR A 349 -14.11 1.18 -0.43
CA TYR A 349 -14.15 -0.28 -0.27
C TYR A 349 -13.80 -1.01 -1.56
N ILE A 350 -14.42 -0.64 -2.69
CA ILE A 350 -14.14 -1.28 -3.99
C ILE A 350 -12.66 -1.09 -4.37
N GLY A 351 -12.12 0.11 -4.17
CA GLY A 351 -10.70 0.40 -4.43
C GLY A 351 -9.76 -0.48 -3.58
N LEU A 352 -9.98 -0.51 -2.26
CA LEU A 352 -9.18 -1.32 -1.35
C LEU A 352 -9.30 -2.82 -1.62
N TYR A 353 -10.52 -3.31 -1.86
CA TYR A 353 -10.79 -4.71 -2.19
C TYR A 353 -10.07 -5.14 -3.48
N THR A 354 -10.07 -4.28 -4.51
CA THR A 354 -9.37 -4.61 -5.75
C THR A 354 -7.86 -4.57 -5.59
N ILE A 355 -7.30 -3.59 -4.85
CA ILE A 355 -5.86 -3.58 -4.54
C ILE A 355 -5.48 -4.81 -3.72
N HIS A 356 -6.26 -5.16 -2.69
CA HIS A 356 -6.08 -6.37 -1.90
C HIS A 356 -6.00 -7.62 -2.78
N ASN A 357 -6.97 -7.83 -3.67
CA ASN A 357 -6.93 -8.97 -4.59
C ASN A 357 -5.70 -8.94 -5.50
N LEU A 358 -5.33 -7.77 -6.05
CA LEU A 358 -4.14 -7.66 -6.88
C LEU A 358 -2.86 -8.03 -6.13
N ILE A 359 -2.75 -7.70 -4.83
CA ILE A 359 -1.61 -8.12 -3.99
C ILE A 359 -1.68 -9.62 -3.70
N GLN A 360 -2.85 -10.12 -3.32
CA GLN A 360 -3.06 -11.52 -2.93
C GLN A 360 -2.71 -12.50 -4.06
N PHE A 361 -3.03 -12.14 -5.29
CA PHE A 361 -2.73 -12.93 -6.49
C PHE A 361 -1.38 -12.56 -7.14
N ASP A 362 -0.60 -11.67 -6.52
CA ASP A 362 0.67 -11.17 -7.04
C ASP A 362 0.58 -10.57 -8.47
N GLU A 363 -0.53 -9.90 -8.74
CA GLU A 363 -0.86 -9.33 -10.05
C GLU A 363 -0.50 -7.84 -10.18
N ILE A 364 0.18 -7.27 -9.18
CA ILE A 364 0.73 -5.93 -9.31
C ILE A 364 2.10 -6.02 -9.96
N PRO A 365 2.33 -5.40 -11.14
CA PRO A 365 3.65 -5.35 -11.73
C PRO A 365 4.55 -4.43 -10.91
N ILE A 366 5.28 -5.02 -9.97
CA ILE A 366 6.26 -4.32 -9.13
C ILE A 366 7.62 -4.44 -9.79
N SER A 367 8.21 -3.30 -10.11
CA SER A 367 9.52 -3.19 -10.73
C SER A 367 10.56 -2.56 -9.81
N SER A 368 10.10 -1.87 -8.76
CA SER A 368 10.95 -1.09 -7.88
C SER A 368 10.36 -0.91 -6.48
N GLN A 369 11.20 -0.44 -5.56
CA GLN A 369 10.76 -0.10 -4.22
C GLN A 369 9.82 1.12 -4.18
N LYS A 370 9.89 2.00 -5.18
CA LYS A 370 8.96 3.13 -5.38
C LYS A 370 7.53 2.62 -5.57
N ASP A 371 7.36 1.47 -6.23
CA ASP A 371 6.07 0.83 -6.46
C ASP A 371 5.47 0.30 -5.15
N VAL A 372 6.29 -0.32 -4.31
CA VAL A 372 5.88 -0.77 -2.96
C VAL A 372 5.47 0.43 -2.08
N VAL A 373 6.25 1.52 -2.11
CA VAL A 373 5.93 2.77 -1.39
C VAL A 373 4.58 3.31 -1.86
N ARG A 374 4.34 3.35 -3.18
CA ARG A 374 3.08 3.80 -3.75
C ARG A 374 1.90 2.94 -3.30
N ILE A 375 2.02 1.61 -3.29
CA ILE A 375 0.97 0.72 -2.81
C ILE A 375 0.66 0.99 -1.33
N VAL A 376 1.71 1.15 -0.51
CA VAL A 376 1.58 1.51 0.92
C VAL A 376 0.86 2.85 1.08
N ASP A 377 1.28 3.88 0.35
CA ASP A 377 0.68 5.22 0.42
C ASP A 377 -0.76 5.22 -0.06
N SER A 378 -1.10 4.42 -1.07
CA SER A 378 -2.45 4.28 -1.60
C SER A 378 -3.39 3.58 -0.62
N VAL A 379 -2.94 2.49 0.01
CA VAL A 379 -3.73 1.80 1.05
C VAL A 379 -3.84 2.67 2.30
N CYS A 380 -2.75 3.26 2.77
CA CYS A 380 -2.73 4.10 3.98
C CYS A 380 -3.38 5.48 3.78
N GLY A 381 -3.42 6.01 2.57
CA GLY A 381 -4.10 7.27 2.24
C GLY A 381 -5.61 7.21 2.47
N SER A 382 -6.20 6.02 2.42
CA SER A 382 -7.63 5.79 2.67
C SER A 382 -8.02 5.90 4.15
N VAL A 383 -7.08 5.82 5.10
CA VAL A 383 -7.32 5.75 6.55
C VAL A 383 -8.20 6.89 7.06
N SER A 384 -7.96 8.12 6.58
CA SER A 384 -8.72 9.32 6.96
C SER A 384 -10.17 9.33 6.46
N ARG A 385 -10.52 8.43 5.53
CA ARG A 385 -11.82 8.35 4.86
C ARG A 385 -12.67 7.16 5.31
N ILE A 386 -12.05 6.12 5.87
CA ILE A 386 -12.72 4.87 6.25
C ILE A 386 -13.11 4.79 7.73
N THR A 387 -12.99 5.87 8.50
CA THR A 387 -13.16 5.86 9.97
C THR A 387 -14.54 5.41 10.45
N SER A 388 -15.57 5.41 9.60
CA SER A 388 -16.94 5.01 9.96
C SER A 388 -17.48 3.78 9.22
N ASP A 389 -16.82 3.30 8.16
CA ASP A 389 -17.32 2.18 7.34
C ASP A 389 -16.60 0.88 7.69
N ILE A 390 -17.34 -0.08 8.24
CA ILE A 390 -16.79 -1.35 8.73
C ILE A 390 -16.22 -2.23 7.60
N HIS A 391 -16.79 -2.14 6.40
CA HIS A 391 -16.35 -2.95 5.27
C HIS A 391 -15.05 -2.39 4.71
N ALA A 392 -14.95 -1.07 4.55
CA ALA A 392 -13.71 -0.43 4.11
C ALA A 392 -12.57 -0.57 5.13
N GLN A 393 -12.87 -0.55 6.44
CA GLN A 393 -11.90 -0.82 7.50
C GLN A 393 -11.34 -2.24 7.43
N ASN A 394 -12.19 -3.24 7.17
CA ASN A 394 -11.75 -4.62 7.04
C ASN A 394 -10.83 -4.79 5.84
N GLU A 395 -11.23 -4.28 4.68
CA GLU A 395 -10.39 -4.37 3.48
C GLU A 395 -9.07 -3.62 3.63
N PHE A 396 -9.06 -2.48 4.33
CA PHE A 396 -7.81 -1.82 4.68
C PHE A 396 -6.90 -2.73 5.51
N LEU A 397 -7.42 -3.37 6.56
CA LEU A 397 -6.61 -4.23 7.42
C LEU A 397 -6.12 -5.49 6.70
N PHE A 398 -6.92 -6.06 5.80
CA PHE A 398 -6.51 -7.18 4.94
C PHE A 398 -5.46 -6.76 3.92
N ALA A 399 -5.63 -5.60 3.26
CA ALA A 399 -4.63 -5.06 2.35
C ALA A 399 -3.29 -4.82 3.06
N VAL A 400 -3.30 -4.27 4.28
CA VAL A 400 -2.08 -4.11 5.09
C VAL A 400 -1.44 -5.46 5.45
N GLU A 401 -2.25 -6.46 5.82
CA GLU A 401 -1.76 -7.81 6.09
C GLU A 401 -1.07 -8.41 4.85
N MET A 402 -1.67 -8.25 3.66
CA MET A 402 -1.08 -8.73 2.41
C MET A 402 0.19 -7.96 2.05
N ILE A 403 0.23 -6.63 2.20
CA ILE A 403 1.45 -5.82 2.00
C ILE A 403 2.58 -6.36 2.89
N ASN A 404 2.31 -6.62 4.16
CA ASN A 404 3.32 -7.13 5.10
C ASN A 404 3.78 -8.55 4.77
N ARG A 405 2.92 -9.35 4.12
CA ARG A 405 3.21 -10.74 3.75
C ARG A 405 4.02 -10.83 2.47
N TYR A 406 3.64 -10.07 1.45
CA TYR A 406 4.15 -10.22 0.08
C TYR A 406 5.21 -9.18 -0.29
N TYR A 407 5.24 -8.01 0.36
CA TYR A 407 6.15 -6.94 -0.03
C TYR A 407 7.22 -6.64 1.00
N TYR A 408 8.40 -6.33 0.48
CA TYR A 408 9.51 -5.86 1.26
C TYR A 408 9.32 -4.39 1.62
N VAL A 409 8.68 -4.10 2.76
CA VAL A 409 8.51 -2.71 3.23
C VAL A 409 9.70 -2.31 4.13
N HIS A 410 10.18 -1.08 3.95
CA HIS A 410 11.30 -0.48 4.70
C HIS A 410 11.06 1.02 4.99
N GLY A 411 11.79 1.58 5.95
CA GLY A 411 11.86 3.01 6.24
C GLY A 411 10.54 3.65 6.63
N ASN A 412 10.25 4.82 6.06
CA ASN A 412 9.04 5.60 6.39
C ASN A 412 7.74 4.87 6.06
N SER A 413 7.73 3.94 5.10
CA SER A 413 6.55 3.14 4.77
C SER A 413 6.16 2.19 5.93
N LEU A 414 7.13 1.66 6.69
CA LEU A 414 6.86 0.88 7.90
C LEU A 414 6.18 1.75 8.97
N ILE A 415 6.66 2.99 9.15
CA ILE A 415 6.08 3.93 10.10
C ILE A 415 4.66 4.31 9.70
N VAL A 416 4.42 4.58 8.42
CA VAL A 416 3.09 4.89 7.88
C VAL A 416 2.13 3.72 8.10
N LEU A 417 2.56 2.47 7.88
CA LEU A 417 1.74 1.28 8.16
C LEU A 417 1.41 1.14 9.66
N ILE A 418 2.40 1.27 10.54
CA ILE A 418 2.21 1.18 12.00
C ILE A 418 1.22 2.24 12.49
N ARG A 419 1.39 3.50 12.07
CA ARG A 419 0.49 4.62 12.44
C ARG A 419 -0.92 4.43 11.89
N SER A 420 -1.03 3.93 10.66
CA SER A 420 -2.32 3.68 10.01
C SER A 420 -3.06 2.53 10.71
N CYS A 421 -2.39 1.44 11.06
CA CYS A 421 -2.97 0.40 11.91
C CYS A 421 -3.33 0.92 13.30
N PHE A 422 -2.47 1.72 13.93
CA PHE A 422 -2.72 2.26 15.27
C PHE A 422 -3.99 3.13 15.33
N SER A 423 -4.31 3.83 14.23
CA SER A 423 -5.55 4.61 14.10
C SER A 423 -6.82 3.75 14.26
N PHE A 424 -6.76 2.46 13.90
CA PHE A 424 -7.85 1.49 14.09
C PHE A 424 -7.70 0.62 15.34
N ALA A 425 -6.51 0.59 15.97
CA ALA A 425 -6.24 -0.19 17.18
C ALA A 425 -7.12 0.20 18.38
N LYS A 426 -7.70 1.41 18.35
CA LYS A 426 -8.59 1.96 19.39
C LYS A 426 -10.08 1.65 19.17
N ILE A 427 -10.45 0.96 18.08
CA ILE A 427 -11.85 0.69 17.72
C ILE A 427 -12.29 -0.69 18.23
N LYS A 428 -13.39 -0.76 18.98
CA LYS A 428 -13.83 -1.94 19.75
C LYS A 428 -13.95 -3.26 18.98
N CYS A 429 -14.41 -3.20 17.73
CA CYS A 429 -14.68 -4.41 16.92
C CYS A 429 -13.50 -4.86 16.05
N ARG A 430 -12.47 -4.03 15.88
CA ARG A 430 -11.38 -4.22 14.88
C ARG A 430 -9.98 -3.94 15.41
N GLY A 431 -9.89 -3.41 16.62
CA GLY A 431 -8.63 -3.16 17.29
C GLY A 431 -7.79 -4.44 17.42
N SER A 432 -8.39 -5.63 17.56
CA SER A 432 -7.64 -6.88 17.61
C SER A 432 -6.82 -7.16 16.34
N VAL A 433 -7.41 -6.97 15.15
CA VAL A 433 -6.74 -7.20 13.87
C VAL A 433 -5.69 -6.12 13.61
N ALA A 434 -6.01 -4.86 13.90
CA ALA A 434 -5.05 -3.77 13.81
C ALA A 434 -3.84 -3.95 14.75
N ARG A 435 -4.08 -4.39 16.00
CA ARG A 435 -3.04 -4.71 16.98
C ARG A 435 -2.19 -5.92 16.53
N LYS A 436 -2.83 -6.95 15.95
CA LYS A 436 -2.14 -8.10 15.34
C LYS A 436 -1.19 -7.63 14.23
N ASN A 437 -1.64 -6.78 13.31
CA ASN A 437 -0.80 -6.27 12.22
C ASN A 437 0.40 -5.45 12.73
N ILE A 438 0.22 -4.64 13.80
CA ILE A 438 1.35 -3.92 14.41
C ILE A 438 2.39 -4.90 14.98
N ASN A 439 1.96 -5.95 15.67
CA ASN A 439 2.88 -6.97 16.19
C ASN A 439 3.58 -7.71 15.05
N VAL A 440 2.85 -8.11 14.00
CA VAL A 440 3.43 -8.77 12.82
C VAL A 440 4.50 -7.93 12.15
N ILE A 441 4.31 -6.61 12.03
CA ILE A 441 5.32 -5.69 11.49
C ILE A 441 6.57 -5.70 12.39
N ALA A 442 6.38 -5.60 13.71
CA ALA A 442 7.48 -5.60 14.68
C ALA A 442 8.27 -6.92 14.68
N ASP A 443 7.57 -8.06 14.67
CA ASP A 443 8.15 -9.41 14.58
C ASP A 443 8.91 -9.60 13.27
N HIS A 444 8.40 -9.06 12.16
CA HIS A 444 9.07 -9.19 10.89
C HIS A 444 10.40 -8.42 10.86
N VAL A 445 10.43 -7.20 11.42
CA VAL A 445 11.64 -6.40 11.55
C VAL A 445 12.64 -7.03 12.53
N HIS A 446 12.15 -7.58 13.64
CA HIS A 446 12.96 -8.35 14.59
C HIS A 446 13.67 -9.54 13.92
N LYS A 447 12.90 -10.38 13.21
CA LYS A 447 13.43 -11.56 12.51
C LYS A 447 14.54 -11.19 11.52
N ARG A 448 14.30 -10.13 10.72
CA ARG A 448 15.28 -9.61 9.74
C ARG A 448 16.58 -9.16 10.40
N LEU A 449 16.50 -8.44 11.52
CA LEU A 449 17.68 -7.98 12.24
C LEU A 449 18.51 -9.14 12.81
N LYS A 450 17.85 -10.19 13.32
CA LYS A 450 18.51 -11.42 13.80
C LYS A 450 19.19 -12.22 12.69
N GLU A 451 18.53 -12.36 11.54
CA GLU A 451 19.11 -13.02 10.36
C GLU A 451 20.39 -12.31 9.91
N PHE A 452 20.41 -10.97 9.94
CA PHE A 452 21.63 -10.21 9.68
C PHE A 452 22.74 -10.42 10.74
N GLY A 453 22.37 -10.41 12.03
CA GLY A 453 23.32 -10.61 13.13
C GLY A 453 24.03 -11.98 13.10
N THR A 454 23.32 -13.03 12.69
CA THR A 454 23.87 -14.39 12.58
C THR A 454 24.81 -14.55 11.38
N GLN A 455 24.60 -13.83 10.28
CA GLN A 455 25.52 -13.81 9.13
C GLN A 455 26.86 -13.13 9.45
N LYS A 456 26.87 -12.06 10.27
CA LYS A 456 28.11 -11.40 10.72
C LYS A 456 28.94 -12.25 11.68
N LYS A 457 28.30 -13.03 12.58
CA LYS A 457 29.01 -13.96 13.48
C LYS A 457 29.75 -15.07 12.73
N LYS A 458 29.34 -15.42 11.50
CA LYS A 458 30.08 -16.34 10.62
C LYS A 458 31.25 -15.70 9.84
N LYS A 459 31.26 -14.37 9.67
CA LYS A 459 32.31 -13.64 8.92
C LYS A 459 33.35 -12.93 9.80
N LYS A 460 33.21 -12.88 11.12
CA LYS A 460 34.17 -12.20 12.02
C LYS A 460 35.25 -13.17 12.54
N LYS A 461 36.24 -13.45 11.69
CA LYS A 461 37.61 -13.81 12.09
C LYS A 461 38.53 -12.88 11.29
N ASN A 462 39.24 -12.00 11.99
CA ASN A 462 40.10 -10.91 11.51
C ASN A 462 39.37 -9.58 11.21
N VAL A 463 39.48 -8.63 12.15
CA VAL A 463 40.33 -7.42 12.05
C VAL A 463 40.00 -6.56 13.28
N ASP A 464 41.05 -6.20 14.02
CA ASP A 464 41.02 -5.33 15.20
C ASP A 464 41.11 -3.83 14.84
N ASN A 465 40.52 -3.04 15.73
CA ASN A 465 40.78 -1.65 16.14
C ASN A 465 40.96 -0.52 15.10
N GLU A 466 40.10 0.50 15.24
CA GLU A 466 40.53 1.91 15.25
C GLU A 466 39.57 2.79 16.09
N GLU A 467 40.12 3.85 16.66
CA GLU A 467 39.65 4.66 17.78
C GLU A 467 38.63 5.78 17.44
N SER A 468 38.08 6.32 18.52
CA SER A 468 37.07 7.35 18.73
C SER A 468 37.12 8.66 17.92
N GLY A 469 35.92 9.12 17.56
CA GLY A 469 35.53 10.53 17.37
C GLY A 469 34.00 10.62 17.46
N GLU A 470 33.42 11.74 17.91
CA GLU A 470 31.96 11.91 18.06
C GLU A 470 31.19 11.52 16.79
N GLU A 471 30.54 10.35 16.79
CA GLU A 471 29.84 9.80 15.63
C GLU A 471 28.32 9.80 15.83
N SER A 472 27.61 10.41 14.88
CA SER A 472 26.15 10.44 14.82
C SER A 472 25.52 9.04 14.78
N LEU A 473 24.30 8.90 15.28
CA LEU A 473 23.54 7.63 15.28
C LEU A 473 23.43 7.02 13.86
N GLU A 474 23.29 7.86 12.84
CA GLU A 474 23.24 7.46 11.43
C GLU A 474 24.51 6.77 10.93
N LYS A 475 25.70 7.15 11.43
CA LYS A 475 26.96 6.49 11.04
C LYS A 475 27.12 5.10 11.69
N ASN A 476 26.40 4.87 12.80
CA ASN A 476 26.43 3.61 13.55
C ASN A 476 25.35 2.61 13.11
N LEU A 477 24.22 3.07 12.56
CA LEU A 477 23.19 2.24 11.92
C LEU A 477 23.55 2.01 10.45
N LYS A 478 24.57 1.17 10.22
CA LYS A 478 25.25 1.01 8.92
C LYS A 478 24.42 0.31 7.83
N ASN A 479 23.26 -0.25 8.15
CA ASN A 479 22.42 -0.93 7.16
C ASN A 479 20.92 -0.69 7.36
N VAL A 480 20.15 -0.98 6.31
CA VAL A 480 18.69 -0.78 6.25
C VAL A 480 17.97 -1.53 7.38
N TRP A 481 18.43 -2.71 7.78
CA TRP A 481 17.81 -3.54 8.82
C TRP A 481 17.93 -2.94 10.22
N GLN A 482 19.12 -2.41 10.55
CA GLN A 482 19.38 -1.70 11.79
C GLN A 482 18.55 -0.41 11.84
N TRP A 483 18.45 0.28 10.71
CA TRP A 483 17.64 1.49 10.59
C TRP A 483 16.14 1.22 10.76
N ASP A 484 15.61 0.20 10.09
CA ASP A 484 14.21 -0.22 10.20
C ASP A 484 13.86 -0.65 11.62
N ALA A 485 14.72 -1.43 12.28
CA ALA A 485 14.54 -1.85 13.67
C ALA A 485 14.52 -0.67 14.63
N PHE A 486 15.41 0.31 14.43
CA PHE A 486 15.43 1.52 15.25
C PHE A 486 14.18 2.37 15.04
N LEU A 487 13.74 2.57 13.79
CA LEU A 487 12.53 3.33 13.45
C LEU A 487 11.28 2.68 14.05
N VAL A 488 11.13 1.36 13.92
CA VAL A 488 10.01 0.62 14.51
C VAL A 488 10.06 0.68 16.04
N ALA A 489 11.21 0.44 16.66
CA ALA A 489 11.34 0.53 18.12
C ALA A 489 10.97 1.94 18.63
N ARG A 490 11.35 3.00 17.92
CA ARG A 490 10.99 4.38 18.25
C ARG A 490 9.48 4.61 18.16
N GLU A 491 8.85 4.16 17.08
CA GLU A 491 7.41 4.34 16.87
C GLU A 491 6.58 3.55 17.90
N LEU A 492 6.98 2.32 18.21
CA LEU A 492 6.34 1.52 19.27
C LEU A 492 6.50 2.17 20.65
N LYS A 493 7.68 2.74 20.95
CA LYS A 493 7.90 3.53 22.16
C LYS A 493 6.99 4.75 22.20
N GLU A 494 6.84 5.47 21.09
CA GLU A 494 5.94 6.63 21.02
C GLU A 494 4.49 6.20 21.32
N ILE A 495 4.02 5.13 20.67
CA ILE A 495 2.67 4.57 20.88
C ILE A 495 2.45 4.15 22.35
N THR A 496 3.43 3.52 22.99
CA THR A 496 3.33 3.09 24.39
C THR A 496 3.29 4.27 25.37
N THR A 497 3.90 5.40 25.02
CA THR A 497 3.81 6.66 25.80
C THR A 497 2.54 7.47 25.52
N MET A 498 1.87 7.24 24.38
CA MET A 498 0.58 7.85 24.08
C MET A 498 -0.50 7.25 24.98
N ASN A 499 -0.72 7.86 26.14
CA ASN A 499 -1.73 7.45 27.10
C ASN A 499 -3.14 7.68 26.50
N PRO A 500 -3.85 6.66 25.99
CA PRO A 500 -5.14 6.88 25.39
C PRO A 500 -6.18 6.80 26.50
N SER A 501 -6.95 7.87 26.64
CA SER A 501 -8.18 7.91 27.43
C SER A 501 -9.25 7.00 26.78
N CYS A 502 -9.07 5.68 26.86
CA CYS A 502 -10.03 4.68 26.40
C CYS A 502 -10.45 3.81 27.60
N PRO A 503 -11.61 4.08 28.23
CA PRO A 503 -11.93 3.55 29.57
C PRO A 503 -12.39 2.08 29.64
N GLU A 504 -12.52 1.35 28.52
CA GLU A 504 -13.35 0.12 28.52
C GLU A 504 -12.77 -1.14 27.84
N GLU A 505 -11.48 -1.23 27.50
CA GLU A 505 -10.91 -2.49 26.98
C GLU A 505 -9.90 -3.13 27.95
N SER A 506 -10.29 -4.28 28.51
CA SER A 506 -9.46 -5.13 29.38
C SER A 506 -8.15 -5.61 28.77
N ARG A 507 -7.97 -5.50 27.44
CA ARG A 507 -6.78 -5.94 26.69
C ARG A 507 -5.81 -4.82 26.30
N TRP A 508 -6.15 -3.55 26.56
CA TRP A 508 -5.25 -2.44 26.26
C TRP A 508 -3.92 -2.50 27.05
N PRO A 509 -3.93 -2.82 28.36
CA PRO A 509 -2.68 -2.98 29.13
C PRO A 509 -1.80 -4.11 28.58
N GLU A 510 -2.41 -5.21 28.15
CA GLU A 510 -1.71 -6.35 27.53
C GLU A 510 -1.08 -5.96 26.19
N PHE A 511 -1.80 -5.19 25.36
CA PHE A 511 -1.27 -4.66 24.11
C PHE A 511 -0.08 -3.72 24.33
N ILE A 512 -0.18 -2.77 25.26
CA ILE A 512 0.92 -1.84 25.61
C ILE A 512 2.12 -2.61 26.17
N LYS A 513 1.88 -3.64 26.99
CA LYS A 513 2.92 -4.54 27.48
C LYS A 513 3.64 -5.25 26.32
N ASN A 514 2.88 -5.77 25.36
CA ASN A 514 3.45 -6.43 24.17
C ASN A 514 4.28 -5.44 23.33
N LEU A 515 3.79 -4.23 23.06
CA LEU A 515 4.56 -3.23 22.32
C LEU A 515 5.85 -2.82 23.05
N SER A 516 5.79 -2.70 24.38
CA SER A 516 6.96 -2.41 25.21
C SER A 516 7.99 -3.54 25.12
N GLU A 517 7.53 -4.79 25.07
CA GLU A 517 8.37 -5.96 24.91
C GLU A 517 9.04 -6.02 23.53
N HIS A 518 8.30 -5.76 22.45
CA HIS A 518 8.89 -5.66 21.10
C HIS A 518 9.90 -4.52 21.00
N THR A 519 9.62 -3.38 21.63
CA THR A 519 10.56 -2.25 21.72
C THR A 519 11.85 -2.69 22.42
N ARG A 520 11.73 -3.38 23.57
CA ARG A 520 12.89 -3.90 24.31
C ARG A 520 13.72 -4.86 23.46
N ILE A 521 13.07 -5.84 22.83
CA ILE A 521 13.70 -6.86 22.00
C ILE A 521 14.47 -6.23 20.82
N LEU A 522 13.86 -5.30 20.08
CA LEU A 522 14.52 -4.62 18.95
C LEU A 522 15.75 -3.83 19.39
N LEU A 523 15.71 -3.21 20.57
CA LEU A 523 16.85 -2.47 21.11
C LEU A 523 17.98 -3.38 21.59
N GLU A 524 17.65 -4.54 22.16
CA GLU A 524 18.64 -5.55 22.54
C GLU A 524 19.34 -6.12 21.32
N ASP A 525 18.59 -6.47 20.27
CA ASP A 525 19.19 -6.93 19.02
C ASP A 525 20.07 -5.86 18.37
N LEU A 526 19.65 -4.59 18.39
CA LEU A 526 20.48 -3.49 17.88
C LEU A 526 21.80 -3.38 18.64
N GLN A 527 21.78 -3.57 19.96
CA GLN A 527 23.00 -3.61 20.77
C GLN A 527 23.90 -4.79 20.38
N GLU A 528 23.33 -5.97 20.13
CA GLU A 528 24.10 -7.13 19.65
C GLU A 528 24.76 -6.91 18.29
N THR A 529 24.20 -6.03 17.45
CA THR A 529 24.82 -5.64 16.17
C THR A 529 25.97 -4.62 16.31
N GLY A 530 26.27 -4.18 17.53
CA GLY A 530 27.36 -3.27 17.85
C GLY A 530 26.96 -1.79 17.98
N VAL A 531 25.66 -1.48 18.06
CA VAL A 531 25.19 -0.10 18.27
C VAL A 531 25.19 0.20 19.78
N PRO A 532 25.93 1.22 20.25
CA PRO A 532 25.98 1.55 21.68
C PRO A 532 24.60 1.85 22.27
N ARG A 533 24.34 1.33 23.48
CA ARG A 533 23.07 1.50 24.18
C ARG A 533 22.78 2.98 24.45
N GLU A 534 23.81 3.75 24.77
CA GLU A 534 23.72 5.18 25.05
C GLU A 534 23.21 5.94 23.81
N LEU A 535 23.71 5.59 22.62
CA LEU A 535 23.26 6.16 21.34
C LEU A 535 21.82 5.78 21.02
N LEU A 536 21.43 4.52 21.23
CA LEU A 536 20.03 4.10 21.06
C LEU A 536 19.10 4.85 22.03
N MET A 537 19.49 5.01 23.30
CA MET A 537 18.70 5.73 24.29
C MET A 537 18.61 7.24 24.00
N VAL A 538 19.69 7.83 23.47
CA VAL A 538 19.66 9.21 22.95
C VAL A 538 18.72 9.30 21.76
N GLY A 539 18.84 8.42 20.75
CA GLY A 539 17.99 8.45 19.56
C GLY A 539 16.50 8.16 19.83
N LEU A 540 16.18 7.36 20.85
CA LEU A 540 14.80 7.12 21.29
C LEU A 540 14.19 8.29 22.09
N ASN A 541 15.02 9.23 22.55
CA ASN A 541 14.61 10.42 23.31
C ASN A 541 14.79 11.71 22.48
N ASP A 542 15.61 11.65 21.44
CA ASP A 542 15.85 12.73 20.50
C ASP A 542 14.80 12.70 19.38
N LYS A 543 13.91 13.69 19.40
CA LYS A 543 12.88 13.87 18.37
C LYS A 543 13.46 14.29 17.02
N ASN A 544 14.77 14.53 16.92
CA ASN A 544 15.45 15.07 15.75
C ASN A 544 16.26 14.03 14.94
N VAL A 545 16.25 12.73 15.29
CA VAL A 545 16.91 11.70 14.46
C VAL A 545 16.11 11.51 13.17
N GLN A 546 16.60 12.10 12.09
CA GLN A 546 16.11 11.98 10.72
C GLN A 546 17.13 11.25 9.86
N CYS A 547 16.65 10.61 8.79
CA CYS A 547 17.48 10.16 7.67
C CYS A 547 18.15 11.36 7.01
N ASN A 548 19.44 11.27 6.70
CA ASN A 548 20.12 12.15 5.77
C ASN A 548 19.44 12.09 4.40
N GLU A 549 18.83 13.20 4.01
CA GLU A 549 19.26 13.94 2.82
C GLU A 549 19.29 15.43 3.20
N ASP A 550 20.51 15.93 3.48
CA ASP A 550 21.01 17.31 3.53
C ASP A 550 20.15 18.48 4.12
N TYR A 551 20.77 19.21 5.06
CA TYR A 551 20.48 20.54 5.68
C TYR A 551 19.60 20.60 6.95
N SER A 552 20.20 20.95 8.11
CA SER A 552 19.87 22.19 8.88
C SER A 552 20.63 22.34 10.22
N THR A 553 20.77 23.60 10.63
CA THR A 553 21.67 24.24 11.62
C THR A 553 21.06 24.35 13.06
N PRO A 554 21.66 25.00 14.11
CA PRO A 554 21.63 24.53 15.51
C PRO A 554 20.41 24.96 16.36
N ALA A 555 19.85 24.03 17.14
CA ALA A 555 18.52 24.11 17.76
C ALA A 555 18.34 24.95 19.06
N MET A 556 19.40 25.48 19.69
CA MET A 556 19.28 26.03 21.06
C MET A 556 18.82 27.51 21.14
N GLN A 557 19.05 28.34 20.13
CA GLN A 557 18.59 29.75 20.13
C GLN A 557 17.16 29.92 19.57
N LEU A 558 16.67 28.96 18.78
CA LEU A 558 15.39 29.05 18.06
C LEU A 558 14.16 28.81 18.95
N ASN A 559 14.30 28.09 20.07
CA ASN A 559 13.16 27.68 20.90
C ASN A 559 12.57 28.83 21.75
N GLY A 560 13.37 29.84 22.11
CA GLY A 560 12.88 31.03 22.81
C GLY A 560 12.01 31.92 21.91
N LYS A 561 12.53 32.24 20.72
CA LYS A 561 11.86 33.06 19.70
C LYS A 561 10.60 32.40 19.16
N ARG A 562 10.63 31.07 18.96
CA ARG A 562 9.46 30.26 18.59
C ARG A 562 8.30 30.45 19.57
N LYS A 563 8.56 30.30 20.88
CA LYS A 563 7.53 30.43 21.91
C LYS A 563 6.93 31.82 21.98
N GLU A 564 7.76 32.84 21.78
CA GLU A 564 7.32 34.24 21.77
C GLU A 564 6.37 34.51 20.59
N ILE A 565 6.76 34.11 19.38
CA ILE A 565 5.94 34.27 18.17
C ILE A 565 4.60 33.53 18.31
N ILE A 566 4.63 32.26 18.73
CA ILE A 566 3.42 31.44 18.91
C ILE A 566 2.49 32.07 19.95
N ARG A 567 3.04 32.47 21.12
CA ARG A 567 2.25 33.09 22.19
C ARG A 567 1.59 34.38 21.70
N HIS A 568 2.35 35.26 21.06
CA HIS A 568 1.83 36.53 20.53
C HIS A 568 0.74 36.33 19.48
N GLY A 569 0.94 35.38 18.56
CA GLY A 569 -0.06 35.02 17.55
C GLY A 569 -1.36 34.49 18.16
N ILE A 570 -1.26 33.61 19.17
CA ILE A 570 -2.43 33.07 19.86
C ILE A 570 -3.14 34.12 20.70
N ASP A 571 -2.41 34.95 21.44
CA ASP A 571 -2.99 36.02 22.25
C ASP A 571 -3.81 36.98 21.37
N LYS A 572 -3.33 37.29 20.16
CA LYS A 572 -4.10 38.06 19.16
C LYS A 572 -5.37 37.33 18.70
N ILE A 573 -5.33 36.01 18.51
CA ILE A 573 -6.52 35.22 18.12
C ILE A 573 -7.53 35.19 19.27
N LEU A 574 -7.08 34.95 20.50
CA LEU A 574 -7.94 34.88 21.68
C LEU A 574 -8.50 36.24 22.12
N ALA A 575 -7.80 37.34 21.82
CA ALA A 575 -8.32 38.70 22.02
C ALA A 575 -9.31 39.12 20.93
N HIS A 576 -9.50 38.32 19.88
CA HIS A 576 -10.38 38.71 18.77
C HIS A 576 -11.85 38.68 19.19
N LYS A 577 -12.57 39.80 19.01
CA LYS A 577 -13.97 40.01 19.44
C LYS A 577 -15.00 38.95 19.03
N ARG A 578 -14.69 38.11 18.05
CA ARG A 578 -15.58 37.05 17.54
C ARG A 578 -15.20 35.66 18.00
N ILE A 579 -14.06 35.46 18.67
CA ILE A 579 -13.53 34.14 19.02
C ILE A 579 -14.48 33.35 19.93
N ASP A 580 -15.33 34.03 20.71
CA ASP A 580 -16.32 33.42 21.59
C ASP A 580 -17.58 32.94 20.86
N LYS A 581 -17.71 33.20 19.55
CA LYS A 581 -18.85 32.68 18.78
C LYS A 581 -18.74 31.15 18.66
N PRO A 582 -19.87 30.42 18.70
CA PRO A 582 -19.87 28.95 18.62
C PRO A 582 -19.14 28.38 17.40
N CYS A 583 -19.19 29.09 16.27
CA CYS A 583 -18.51 28.68 15.04
C CYS A 583 -16.98 28.70 15.12
N TYR A 584 -16.38 29.34 16.14
CA TYR A 584 -14.93 29.35 16.38
C TYR A 584 -14.53 28.56 17.63
N LYS A 585 -15.44 27.76 18.21
CA LYS A 585 -15.17 26.96 19.41
C LYS A 585 -13.90 26.11 19.25
N THR A 586 -13.78 25.37 18.15
CA THR A 586 -12.61 24.50 17.87
C THR A 586 -11.32 25.31 17.75
N LEU A 587 -11.35 26.48 17.12
CA LEU A 587 -10.19 27.37 17.03
C LEU A 587 -9.78 27.88 18.42
N LYS A 588 -10.75 28.31 19.23
CA LYS A 588 -10.53 28.79 20.59
C LYS A 588 -9.91 27.71 21.48
N GLU A 589 -10.48 26.50 21.47
CA GLU A 589 -9.98 25.35 22.23
C GLU A 589 -8.56 24.98 21.79
N ARG A 590 -8.30 24.94 20.48
CA ARG A 590 -6.96 24.65 19.97
C ARG A 590 -5.95 25.73 20.35
N CYS A 591 -6.32 27.01 20.31
CA CYS A 591 -5.48 28.12 20.76
C CYS A 591 -5.14 28.01 22.26
N GLN A 592 -6.12 27.70 23.10
CA GLN A 592 -5.88 27.49 24.54
C GLN A 592 -4.94 26.31 24.79
N GLN A 593 -5.15 25.19 24.10
CA GLN A 593 -4.27 24.03 24.16
C GLN A 593 -2.84 24.40 23.74
N THR A 594 -2.67 25.14 22.65
CA THR A 594 -1.34 25.54 22.20
C THR A 594 -0.65 26.49 23.18
N LEU A 595 -1.38 27.39 23.86
CA LEU A 595 -0.80 28.19 24.95
C LEU A 595 -0.31 27.35 26.13
N GLU A 596 -1.05 26.29 26.50
CA GLU A 596 -0.57 25.34 27.50
C GLU A 596 0.71 24.64 27.03
N ASN A 597 0.76 24.22 25.76
CA ASN A 597 1.94 23.60 25.18
C ASN A 597 3.14 24.57 25.14
N VAL A 598 2.92 25.87 24.87
CA VAL A 598 3.95 26.91 24.96
C VAL A 598 4.49 27.01 26.39
N LYS A 599 3.62 26.99 27.41
CA LYS A 599 4.02 27.02 28.83
C LYS A 599 4.80 25.76 29.23
N ARG A 600 4.41 24.59 28.71
CA ARG A 600 5.09 23.30 28.94
C ARG A 600 6.33 23.08 28.08
N ASN A 601 6.68 24.04 27.21
CA ASN A 601 7.78 23.94 26.24
C ASN A 601 7.60 22.80 25.20
N GLU A 602 6.36 22.42 24.89
CA GLU A 602 5.99 21.31 24.00
C GLU A 602 5.75 21.74 22.54
N VAL A 603 6.12 22.98 22.17
CA VAL A 603 6.00 23.53 20.80
C VAL A 603 7.05 23.03 19.81
N ASN A 604 7.81 21.99 20.19
CA ASN A 604 8.80 21.36 19.33
C ASN A 604 8.19 20.39 18.31
N GLN A 605 6.90 20.09 18.41
CA GLN A 605 6.15 19.33 17.40
C GLN A 605 5.40 20.29 16.49
N ILE A 606 5.39 20.02 15.19
CA ILE A 606 4.74 20.87 14.20
C ILE A 606 3.24 21.06 14.50
N ASP A 607 2.54 20.00 14.93
CA ASP A 607 1.13 20.07 15.35
C ASP A 607 0.88 21.05 16.50
N ASN A 608 1.81 21.10 17.45
CA ASN A 608 1.73 22.02 18.59
C ASN A 608 2.24 23.42 18.22
N CYS A 609 2.88 23.57 17.06
CA CYS A 609 3.43 24.83 16.59
C CYS A 609 2.43 25.57 15.68
N ILE A 610 1.85 24.88 14.69
CA ILE A 610 1.14 25.56 13.58
C ILE A 610 -0.37 25.32 13.55
N SER A 611 -0.93 24.27 14.17
CA SER A 611 -2.34 23.89 13.98
C SER A 611 -3.36 24.97 14.37
N SER A 612 -3.05 25.79 15.38
CA SER A 612 -3.90 26.94 15.73
C SER A 612 -3.98 27.96 14.59
N PHE A 613 -2.86 28.17 13.88
CA PHE A 613 -2.77 29.11 12.77
C PHE A 613 -3.33 28.53 11.48
N GLU A 614 -3.22 27.20 11.26
CA GLU A 614 -3.91 26.48 10.18
C GLU A 614 -5.43 26.71 10.27
N LEU A 615 -5.99 26.46 11.46
CA LEU A 615 -7.42 26.66 11.70
C LEU A 615 -7.82 28.14 11.54
N ALA A 616 -6.99 29.08 11.98
CA ALA A 616 -7.23 30.51 11.81
C ALA A 616 -7.26 30.90 10.32
N GLY A 617 -6.34 30.35 9.52
CA GLY A 617 -6.23 30.53 8.08
C GLY A 617 -7.44 30.03 7.29
N LEU A 618 -8.09 28.97 7.78
CA LEU A 618 -9.30 28.39 7.17
C LEU A 618 -10.60 29.13 7.54
N THR A 619 -10.55 30.12 8.43
CA THR A 619 -11.76 30.85 8.82
C THR A 619 -12.28 31.77 7.71
N LYS A 620 -13.59 32.05 7.74
CA LYS A 620 -14.20 33.10 6.91
C LYS A 620 -13.91 34.52 7.42
N ASP A 621 -13.32 34.67 8.60
CA ASP A 621 -13.03 35.98 9.17
C ASP A 621 -11.66 36.46 8.71
N SER A 622 -11.62 37.50 7.90
CA SER A 622 -10.37 38.00 7.30
C SER A 622 -9.35 38.43 8.36
N ARG A 623 -9.77 38.87 9.55
CA ARG A 623 -8.85 39.30 10.60
C ARG A 623 -8.19 38.12 11.29
N LEU A 624 -8.95 37.05 11.57
CA LEU A 624 -8.39 35.80 12.09
C LEU A 624 -7.45 35.14 11.07
N LYS A 625 -7.86 35.12 9.80
CA LYS A 625 -7.03 34.63 8.69
C LYS A 625 -5.71 35.41 8.56
N TYR A 626 -5.78 36.74 8.62
CA TYR A 626 -4.60 37.61 8.63
C TYR A 626 -3.66 37.28 9.79
N ILE A 627 -4.18 37.12 11.01
CA ILE A 627 -3.36 36.79 12.19
C ILE A 627 -2.69 35.41 11.99
N GLY A 628 -3.42 34.42 11.47
CA GLY A 628 -2.85 33.10 11.16
C GLY A 628 -1.69 33.18 10.17
N LEU A 629 -1.90 33.84 9.02
CA LEU A 629 -0.87 33.99 7.99
C LEU A 629 0.32 34.83 8.44
N SER A 630 0.08 35.94 9.14
CA SER A 630 1.14 36.78 9.70
C SER A 630 2.02 35.99 10.69
N THR A 631 1.40 35.11 11.48
CA THR A 631 2.16 34.24 12.40
C THR A 631 2.93 33.16 11.63
N PHE A 632 2.37 32.58 10.57
CA PHE A 632 3.14 31.70 9.67
C PHE A 632 4.35 32.40 9.09
N HIS A 633 4.17 33.59 8.53
CA HIS A 633 5.25 34.41 7.98
C HIS A 633 6.35 34.65 9.02
N GLU A 634 5.99 35.08 10.24
CA GLU A 634 6.98 35.26 11.33
C GLU A 634 7.68 33.96 11.70
N LEU A 635 6.97 32.83 11.78
CA LEU A 635 7.56 31.55 12.13
C LEU A 635 8.57 31.07 11.08
N ILE A 636 8.24 31.24 9.79
CA ILE A 636 9.09 30.83 8.66
C ILE A 636 10.31 31.74 8.55
N LYS A 637 10.11 33.06 8.59
CA LYS A 637 11.19 34.06 8.51
C LYS A 637 12.27 33.85 9.58
N ASN A 638 11.89 33.32 10.74
CA ASN A 638 12.81 33.08 11.84
C ASN A 638 13.31 31.62 11.89
N GLU A 639 12.99 30.79 10.89
CA GLU A 639 13.33 29.36 10.85
C GLU A 639 12.89 28.62 12.12
N THR A 640 11.77 29.06 12.70
CA THR A 640 11.27 28.54 13.97
C THR A 640 10.21 27.46 13.81
N ILE A 641 9.77 27.11 12.60
CA ILE A 641 8.89 25.94 12.45
C ILE A 641 9.72 24.67 12.68
N PRO A 642 9.32 23.74 13.55
CA PRO A 642 10.00 22.46 13.71
C PRO A 642 9.67 21.58 12.49
N ILE A 643 10.41 21.77 11.40
CA ILE A 643 10.31 20.95 10.20
C ILE A 643 11.20 19.73 10.39
N SER A 644 10.61 18.55 10.27
CA SER A 644 11.28 17.27 10.51
C SER A 644 11.21 16.30 9.33
N CYS A 645 10.59 16.70 8.22
CA CYS A 645 10.57 15.94 6.98
C CYS A 645 9.94 16.80 5.87
N GLN A 646 9.97 16.29 4.64
CA GLN A 646 9.26 16.95 3.54
C GLN A 646 7.75 17.05 3.77
N LYS A 647 7.12 16.08 4.47
CA LYS A 647 5.68 16.15 4.76
C LYS A 647 5.33 17.39 5.60
N ASP A 648 6.25 17.86 6.44
CA ASP A 648 6.07 19.07 7.24
C ASP A 648 6.14 20.33 6.39
N VAL A 649 7.07 20.40 5.44
CA VAL A 649 7.15 21.52 4.47
C VAL A 649 5.89 21.54 3.60
N ILE A 650 5.47 20.38 3.07
CA ILE A 650 4.24 20.24 2.28
C ILE A 650 3.04 20.76 3.09
N ARG A 651 2.92 20.37 4.35
CA ARG A 651 1.85 20.84 5.24
C ARG A 651 1.88 22.35 5.47
N VAL A 652 3.05 22.95 5.65
CA VAL A 652 3.19 24.42 5.78
C VAL A 652 2.73 25.11 4.50
N VAL A 653 3.18 24.63 3.33
CA VAL A 653 2.78 25.15 2.02
C VAL A 653 1.27 25.02 1.83
N ASP A 654 0.71 23.85 2.09
CA ASP A 654 -0.72 23.59 1.94
C ASP A 654 -1.55 24.48 2.86
N SER A 655 -1.07 24.75 4.08
CA SER A 655 -1.75 25.62 5.04
C SER A 655 -1.76 27.08 4.61
N VAL A 656 -0.62 27.58 4.11
CA VAL A 656 -0.49 28.95 3.59
C VAL A 656 -1.34 29.12 2.33
N CYS A 657 -1.29 28.18 1.38
CA CYS A 657 -2.08 28.22 0.15
C CYS A 657 -3.59 28.04 0.42
N SER A 658 -3.98 27.12 1.31
CA SER A 658 -5.40 26.88 1.66
C SER A 658 -6.06 28.09 2.30
N SER A 659 -5.29 28.93 2.99
CA SER A 659 -5.78 30.17 3.58
C SER A 659 -6.37 31.12 2.53
N VAL A 660 -5.89 31.04 1.29
CA VAL A 660 -6.30 31.92 0.19
C VAL A 660 -7.03 31.21 -0.96
N ALA A 661 -7.09 29.88 -0.96
CA ALA A 661 -7.67 29.05 -2.01
C ALA A 661 -9.17 29.34 -2.32
N SER A 662 -9.92 29.88 -1.36
CA SER A 662 -11.34 30.26 -1.56
C SER A 662 -11.54 31.62 -2.25
N GLY A 663 -10.45 32.31 -2.64
CA GLY A 663 -10.50 33.67 -3.15
C GLY A 663 -10.83 34.65 -2.02
N THR A 664 -9.81 35.28 -1.45
CA THR A 664 -9.98 36.36 -0.47
C THR A 664 -9.92 37.71 -1.17
N SER A 665 -10.85 38.62 -0.90
CA SER A 665 -10.78 40.02 -1.35
C SER A 665 -10.03 40.94 -0.39
N ASN A 666 -9.60 40.41 0.77
CA ASN A 666 -8.92 41.21 1.78
C ASN A 666 -7.43 41.39 1.42
N ILE A 667 -7.06 42.63 1.10
CA ILE A 667 -5.71 43.06 0.71
C ILE A 667 -4.65 42.67 1.76
N GLN A 668 -4.92 42.81 3.05
CA GLN A 668 -3.95 42.46 4.09
C GLN A 668 -3.65 40.96 4.14
N VAL A 669 -4.68 40.13 3.93
CA VAL A 669 -4.53 38.67 3.85
C VAL A 669 -3.73 38.28 2.61
N GLN A 670 -4.01 38.91 1.46
CA GLN A 670 -3.30 38.67 0.21
C GLN A 670 -1.81 39.05 0.34
N PHE A 671 -1.52 40.18 0.98
CA PHE A 671 -0.15 40.61 1.26
C PHE A 671 0.61 39.62 2.13
N GLU A 672 0.05 39.24 3.29
CA GLU A 672 0.73 38.29 4.19
C GLU A 672 0.91 36.91 3.55
N PHE A 673 0.00 36.49 2.67
CA PHE A 673 0.18 35.29 1.87
C PHE A 673 1.43 35.41 0.98
N LEU A 674 1.57 36.48 0.20
CA LEU A 674 2.72 36.65 -0.70
C LEU A 674 4.03 36.74 0.09
N MET A 675 4.03 37.42 1.24
CA MET A 675 5.18 37.45 2.14
C MET A 675 5.52 36.06 2.70
N ALA A 676 4.53 35.27 3.11
CA ALA A 676 4.76 33.92 3.58
C ALA A 676 5.33 33.03 2.47
N VAL A 677 4.81 33.13 1.24
CA VAL A 677 5.34 32.41 0.07
C VAL A 677 6.81 32.78 -0.16
N GLN A 678 7.16 34.06 -0.10
CA GLN A 678 8.55 34.51 -0.22
C GLN A 678 9.47 33.75 0.74
N MET A 679 9.08 33.69 2.01
CA MET A 679 9.89 33.06 3.03
C MET A 679 9.96 31.54 2.86
N ILE A 680 8.90 30.89 2.38
CA ILE A 680 8.88 29.44 2.17
C ILE A 680 10.00 29.00 1.24
N TYR A 681 10.15 29.62 0.07
CA TYR A 681 11.18 29.19 -0.89
C TYR A 681 12.56 29.74 -0.52
N CYS A 682 12.67 30.85 0.21
CA CYS A 682 13.95 31.33 0.75
C CYS A 682 14.55 30.38 1.80
N TYR A 683 13.73 29.77 2.65
CA TYR A 683 14.21 29.02 3.82
C TYR A 683 14.01 27.51 3.75
N TYR A 684 13.10 27.01 2.91
CA TYR A 684 12.82 25.58 2.80
C TYR A 684 13.12 25.01 1.42
N TYR A 685 13.56 23.75 1.42
CA TYR A 685 13.51 22.94 0.22
C TYR A 685 12.05 22.53 -0.02
N VAL A 686 11.45 23.00 -1.11
CA VAL A 686 10.04 22.73 -1.44
C VAL A 686 9.99 21.65 -2.52
N HIS A 687 9.28 20.55 -2.25
CA HIS A 687 9.10 19.46 -3.20
C HIS A 687 8.27 19.88 -4.42
N ARG A 688 8.49 19.23 -5.58
CA ARG A 688 7.85 19.52 -6.89
C ARG A 688 6.35 19.82 -6.83
N ASP A 689 5.56 19.01 -6.14
CA ASP A 689 4.11 19.18 -6.12
C ASP A 689 3.73 20.47 -5.39
N SER A 690 4.44 20.79 -4.31
CA SER A 690 4.27 22.03 -3.56
C SER A 690 4.77 23.26 -4.33
N LEU A 691 5.82 23.14 -5.16
CA LEU A 691 6.25 24.21 -6.05
C LEU A 691 5.17 24.58 -7.07
N ILE A 692 4.54 23.58 -7.69
CA ILE A 692 3.43 23.79 -8.63
C ILE A 692 2.24 24.46 -7.92
N VAL A 693 1.88 24.00 -6.72
CA VAL A 693 0.80 24.60 -5.92
C VAL A 693 1.11 26.07 -5.60
N LEU A 694 2.35 26.40 -5.21
CA LEU A 694 2.78 27.77 -4.95
C LEU A 694 2.70 28.65 -6.20
N ILE A 695 3.23 28.18 -7.34
CA ILE A 695 3.20 28.91 -8.61
C ILE A 695 1.76 29.17 -9.04
N ARG A 696 0.88 28.17 -9.02
CA ARG A 696 -0.54 28.31 -9.37
C ARG A 696 -1.28 29.27 -8.43
N THR A 697 -1.00 29.19 -7.14
CA THR A 697 -1.66 30.06 -6.15
C THR A 697 -1.18 31.51 -6.33
N CYS A 698 0.13 31.75 -6.51
CA CYS A 698 0.67 33.07 -6.84
C CYS A 698 0.09 33.60 -8.16
N PHE A 699 -0.04 32.74 -9.16
CA PHE A 699 -0.59 33.08 -10.45
C PHE A 699 -2.04 33.57 -10.36
N SER A 700 -2.84 33.00 -9.44
CA SER A 700 -4.20 33.51 -9.19
C SER A 700 -4.21 34.96 -8.69
N PHE A 701 -3.17 35.41 -7.99
CA PHE A 701 -2.97 36.80 -7.56
C PHE A 701 -2.33 37.68 -8.63
N ALA A 702 -1.49 37.11 -9.50
CA ALA A 702 -0.89 37.84 -10.61
C ALA A 702 -1.96 38.43 -11.56
N LYS A 703 -3.14 37.80 -11.63
CA LYS A 703 -4.32 38.30 -12.38
C LYS A 703 -4.99 39.52 -11.74
N THR A 704 -4.60 39.94 -10.54
CA THR A 704 -5.21 41.07 -9.83
C THR A 704 -4.37 42.34 -9.97
N LYS A 705 -5.00 43.49 -10.26
CA LYS A 705 -4.28 44.78 -10.46
C LYS A 705 -3.39 45.17 -9.27
N CYS A 706 -3.76 44.81 -8.04
CA CYS A 706 -3.03 45.23 -6.84
C CYS A 706 -1.79 44.39 -6.52
N TRP A 707 -1.74 43.12 -6.95
CA TRP A 707 -0.69 42.17 -6.56
C TRP A 707 0.09 41.58 -7.73
N GLY A 708 -0.26 41.97 -8.96
CA GLY A 708 0.39 41.54 -10.20
C GLY A 708 1.91 41.48 -10.09
N CYS A 709 2.55 42.62 -9.81
CA CYS A 709 4.01 42.72 -9.76
C CYS A 709 4.63 41.85 -8.66
N LEU A 710 4.01 41.81 -7.48
CA LEU A 710 4.57 41.09 -6.34
C LEU A 710 4.45 39.58 -6.54
N ALA A 711 3.30 39.10 -6.99
CA ALA A 711 3.10 37.70 -7.35
C ALA A 711 4.01 37.25 -8.51
N GLN A 712 4.18 38.10 -9.54
CA GLN A 712 5.14 37.89 -10.62
C GLN A 712 6.57 37.77 -10.09
N SER A 713 6.99 38.69 -9.22
CA SER A 713 8.31 38.65 -8.60
C SER A 713 8.56 37.34 -7.85
N HIS A 714 7.56 36.82 -7.13
CA HIS A 714 7.69 35.54 -6.43
C HIS A 714 7.77 34.35 -7.38
N ILE A 715 6.96 34.33 -8.44
CA ILE A 715 7.03 33.28 -9.49
C ILE A 715 8.43 33.26 -10.12
N ASN A 716 8.98 34.42 -10.43
CA ASN A 716 10.33 34.54 -10.99
C ASN A 716 11.39 34.05 -10.01
N GLN A 717 11.32 34.45 -8.74
CA GLN A 717 12.28 33.99 -7.73
C GLN A 717 12.23 32.49 -7.50
N ILE A 718 11.05 31.86 -7.59
CA ILE A 718 10.91 30.40 -7.54
C ILE A 718 11.64 29.76 -8.73
N ALA A 719 11.46 30.30 -9.94
CA ALA A 719 12.16 29.82 -11.13
C ALA A 719 13.69 30.00 -11.02
N ASP A 720 14.16 31.16 -10.57
CA ASP A 720 15.58 31.48 -10.37
C ASP A 720 16.25 30.54 -9.35
N GLN A 721 15.53 30.15 -8.30
CA GLN A 721 16.04 29.19 -7.32
C GLN A 721 16.16 27.78 -7.89
N VAL A 722 15.17 27.32 -8.66
CA VAL A 722 15.22 26.01 -9.32
C VAL A 722 16.35 25.98 -10.34
N HIS A 723 16.51 27.06 -11.11
CA HIS A 723 17.65 27.31 -12.00
C HIS A 723 18.99 27.20 -11.28
N THR A 724 19.15 27.94 -10.17
CA THR A 724 20.40 27.94 -9.39
C THR A 724 20.76 26.53 -8.89
N ARG A 725 19.76 25.78 -8.38
CA ARG A 725 19.96 24.40 -7.92
C ARG A 725 20.37 23.47 -9.07
N LEU A 726 19.77 23.64 -10.24
CA LEU A 726 20.12 22.86 -11.43
C LEU A 726 21.57 23.14 -11.89
N LYS A 727 22.02 24.40 -11.84
CA LYS A 727 23.42 24.76 -12.15
C LYS A 727 24.44 24.24 -11.15
N GLU A 728 24.11 24.29 -9.86
CA GLU A 728 24.95 23.72 -8.80
C GLU A 728 25.16 22.20 -8.97
N PHE A 729 24.20 21.52 -9.60
CA PHE A 729 24.34 20.12 -9.99
C PHE A 729 25.24 19.90 -11.20
N GLY A 730 24.97 20.62 -12.30
CA GLY A 730 25.69 20.47 -13.55
C GLY A 730 27.19 20.73 -13.38
N THR A 731 27.54 21.69 -12.52
CA THR A 731 28.93 22.00 -12.18
C THR A 731 29.64 20.92 -11.37
N ARG A 732 28.92 20.09 -10.59
CA ARG A 732 29.49 18.93 -9.87
C ARG A 732 29.72 17.72 -10.78
N LYS A 733 28.90 17.52 -11.81
CA LYS A 733 29.00 16.38 -12.75
C LYS A 733 30.06 16.56 -13.85
N LYS A 734 30.42 17.78 -14.24
CA LYS A 734 31.48 18.04 -15.25
C LYS A 734 32.90 17.54 -14.88
N LYS A 735 33.09 16.88 -13.73
CA LYS A 735 34.36 16.24 -13.34
C LYS A 735 34.45 14.74 -13.60
N ASN A 736 33.35 14.06 -13.92
CA ASN A 736 33.35 12.64 -14.25
C ASN A 736 32.23 12.39 -15.24
N VAL A 737 32.59 12.02 -16.48
CA VAL A 737 31.87 11.14 -17.43
C VAL A 737 32.30 11.53 -18.84
N ASP A 738 33.25 10.75 -19.38
CA ASP A 738 33.31 10.40 -20.79
C ASP A 738 32.71 8.99 -20.92
N ASN A 739 31.99 8.76 -22.01
CA ASN A 739 31.36 7.52 -22.48
C ASN A 739 30.07 7.08 -21.76
N GLU A 740 28.93 7.26 -22.42
CA GLU A 740 28.10 6.13 -22.87
C GLU A 740 27.03 6.58 -23.88
N GLU A 741 26.76 5.69 -24.83
CA GLU A 741 26.03 5.89 -26.07
C GLU A 741 24.50 6.00 -25.91
N SER A 742 23.92 6.69 -26.89
CA SER A 742 22.52 7.00 -27.10
C SER A 742 21.63 5.79 -27.39
N GLY A 743 20.52 5.70 -26.66
CA GLY A 743 19.30 5.00 -27.06
C GLY A 743 18.08 5.81 -26.59
N GLU A 744 17.03 5.90 -27.41
CA GLU A 744 15.79 6.63 -27.09
C GLU A 744 15.09 6.04 -25.86
N GLU A 745 15.37 6.63 -24.69
CA GLU A 745 14.64 6.35 -23.45
C GLU A 745 13.61 7.45 -23.15
N SER A 746 12.55 7.10 -22.42
CA SER A 746 11.48 8.03 -22.04
C SER A 746 12.03 9.25 -21.27
N LEU A 747 11.33 10.39 -21.37
CA LEU A 747 11.69 11.64 -20.69
C LEU A 747 11.91 11.45 -19.17
N GLU A 748 11.13 10.58 -18.51
CA GLU A 748 11.28 10.23 -17.09
C GLU A 748 12.59 9.50 -16.77
N LYS A 749 13.06 8.62 -17.66
CA LYS A 749 14.35 7.93 -17.50
C LYS A 749 15.55 8.84 -17.78
N ASN A 750 15.38 9.82 -18.67
CA ASN A 750 16.42 10.78 -19.02
C ASN A 750 16.60 11.90 -17.98
N LEU A 751 15.52 12.29 -17.30
CA LEU A 751 15.58 13.22 -16.17
C LEU A 751 15.94 12.49 -14.86
N LYS A 752 17.19 12.00 -14.80
CA LYS A 752 17.73 11.09 -13.77
C LYS A 752 17.81 11.69 -12.36
N ASN A 753 17.63 13.00 -12.17
CA ASN A 753 17.71 13.66 -10.87
C ASN A 753 16.45 14.51 -10.58
N VAL A 754 16.04 14.53 -9.30
CA VAL A 754 14.97 15.37 -8.74
C VAL A 754 15.04 16.82 -9.25
N TRP A 755 16.23 17.42 -9.32
CA TRP A 755 16.37 18.82 -9.75
C TRP A 755 16.10 19.03 -11.25
N GLN A 756 16.41 18.04 -12.09
CA GLN A 756 16.05 18.07 -13.50
C GLN A 756 14.52 17.95 -13.66
N TRP A 757 13.88 17.14 -12.83
CA TRP A 757 12.42 17.00 -12.82
C TRP A 757 11.72 18.28 -12.32
N ASP A 758 12.23 18.90 -11.25
CA ASP A 758 11.71 20.16 -10.71
C ASP A 758 11.79 21.28 -11.76
N ALA A 759 12.93 21.41 -12.44
CA ALA A 759 13.12 22.39 -13.51
C ALA A 759 12.17 22.16 -14.68
N PHE A 760 11.98 20.90 -15.10
CA PHE A 760 11.05 20.58 -16.17
C PHE A 760 9.60 20.93 -15.81
N LEU A 761 9.16 20.57 -14.60
CA LEU A 761 7.80 20.84 -14.14
C LEU A 761 7.53 22.34 -13.97
N VAL A 762 8.49 23.11 -13.44
CA VAL A 762 8.38 24.57 -13.34
C VAL A 762 8.35 25.21 -14.72
N ALA A 763 9.23 24.80 -15.64
CA ALA A 763 9.25 25.29 -17.01
C ALA A 763 7.92 25.02 -17.73
N ARG A 764 7.35 23.82 -17.52
CA ARG A 764 6.04 23.42 -18.09
C ARG A 764 4.91 24.27 -17.52
N GLU A 765 4.85 24.46 -16.21
CA GLU A 765 3.81 25.27 -15.56
C GLU A 765 3.88 26.74 -16.00
N LEU A 766 5.09 27.32 -16.11
CA LEU A 766 5.29 28.66 -16.64
C LEU A 766 4.81 28.76 -18.10
N ASN A 767 5.07 27.73 -18.91
CA ASN A 767 4.60 27.69 -20.29
C ASN A 767 3.07 27.57 -20.39
N GLU A 768 2.45 26.73 -19.59
CA GLU A 768 0.98 26.69 -19.46
C GLU A 768 0.41 28.07 -19.09
N ILE A 769 1.05 28.75 -18.14
CA ILE A 769 0.68 30.11 -17.75
C ILE A 769 0.79 31.11 -18.92
N THR A 770 1.87 31.05 -19.72
CA THR A 770 2.05 31.96 -20.87
C THR A 770 1.06 31.69 -22.00
N THR A 771 0.58 30.46 -22.13
CA THR A 771 -0.40 30.05 -23.17
C THR A 771 -1.85 30.27 -22.73
N MET A 772 -2.10 30.39 -21.42
CA MET A 772 -3.38 30.88 -20.91
C MET A 772 -3.52 32.35 -21.30
N HIS A 773 -4.39 32.66 -22.26
CA HIS A 773 -4.85 34.02 -22.52
C HIS A 773 -5.93 34.41 -21.49
N PRO A 774 -5.63 35.12 -20.39
CA PRO A 774 -6.68 35.78 -19.66
C PRO A 774 -7.26 36.87 -20.56
N SER A 775 -8.59 36.94 -20.59
CA SER A 775 -9.32 38.15 -20.93
C SER A 775 -9.02 39.22 -19.86
N CYS A 776 -7.81 39.78 -19.87
CA CYS A 776 -7.39 40.83 -18.94
C CYS A 776 -7.28 42.18 -19.65
N PRO A 777 -7.56 43.30 -18.94
CA PRO A 777 -7.71 44.62 -19.55
C PRO A 777 -6.39 45.15 -20.13
N GLU A 778 -6.50 46.00 -21.16
CA GLU A 778 -5.42 46.64 -21.93
C GLU A 778 -4.40 47.46 -21.10
N GLU A 779 -4.61 47.62 -19.78
CA GLU A 779 -3.72 48.32 -18.85
C GLU A 779 -2.86 47.37 -17.98
N SER A 780 -2.79 46.08 -18.31
CA SER A 780 -2.13 45.09 -17.45
C SER A 780 -0.63 44.93 -17.75
N LEU A 781 0.19 44.69 -16.71
CA LEU A 781 1.60 44.25 -16.78
C LEU A 781 1.76 42.83 -17.37
N TRP A 782 0.71 42.34 -18.02
CA TRP A 782 0.60 41.01 -18.54
C TRP A 782 1.58 40.71 -19.69
N PRO A 783 1.87 41.63 -20.62
CA PRO A 783 2.91 41.41 -21.62
C PRO A 783 4.30 41.20 -21.01
N GLU A 784 4.69 42.04 -20.04
CA GLU A 784 5.97 41.94 -19.33
C GLU A 784 6.04 40.65 -18.48
N PHE A 785 4.91 40.23 -17.90
CA PHE A 785 4.78 38.95 -17.21
C PHE A 785 4.96 37.76 -18.15
N ILE A 786 4.29 37.75 -19.32
CA ILE A 786 4.44 36.69 -20.31
C ILE A 786 5.89 36.65 -20.79
N GLU A 787 6.47 37.79 -21.14
CA GLU A 787 7.85 37.87 -21.61
C GLU A 787 8.81 37.26 -20.58
N LYS A 788 8.66 37.62 -19.30
CA LYS A 788 9.54 37.09 -18.25
C LYS A 788 9.29 35.62 -17.93
N ALA A 789 8.05 35.16 -17.94
CA ALA A 789 7.72 33.75 -17.75
C ALA A 789 8.25 32.90 -18.92
N SER A 790 8.12 33.37 -20.16
CA SER A 790 8.69 32.73 -21.35
C SER A 790 10.23 32.73 -21.31
N GLU A 791 10.86 33.81 -20.84
CA GLU A 791 12.30 33.86 -20.63
C GLU A 791 12.76 32.80 -19.60
N ASN A 792 12.07 32.70 -18.47
CA ASN A 792 12.38 31.71 -17.42
C ASN A 792 12.14 30.27 -17.90
N THR A 793 11.07 30.01 -18.65
CA THR A 793 10.86 28.72 -19.32
C THR A 793 12.03 28.40 -20.26
N ARG A 794 12.46 29.34 -21.09
CA ARG A 794 13.59 29.15 -22.01
C ARG A 794 14.88 28.81 -21.25
N ILE A 795 15.20 29.58 -20.22
CA ILE A 795 16.41 29.40 -19.40
C ILE A 795 16.43 28.00 -18.76
N LEU A 796 15.33 27.58 -18.13
CA LEU A 796 15.25 26.26 -17.50
C LEU A 796 15.39 25.12 -18.51
N LEU A 797 14.87 25.29 -19.73
CA LEU A 797 15.02 24.29 -20.80
C LEU A 797 16.45 24.23 -21.35
N GLU A 798 17.12 25.38 -21.49
CA GLU A 798 18.54 25.43 -21.87
C GLU A 798 19.41 24.75 -20.82
N ASP A 799 19.19 25.04 -19.54
CA ASP A 799 19.91 24.39 -18.45
C ASP A 799 19.65 22.87 -18.41
N LEU A 800 18.43 22.41 -18.69
CA LEU A 800 18.12 20.98 -18.80
C LEU A 800 18.90 20.32 -19.95
N GLN A 801 19.02 20.98 -21.10
CA GLN A 801 19.83 20.49 -22.21
C GLN A 801 21.31 20.41 -21.83
N GLU A 802 21.84 21.39 -21.10
CA GLU A 802 23.22 21.36 -20.59
C GLU A 802 23.49 20.19 -19.63
N THR A 803 22.45 19.67 -18.96
CA THR A 803 22.55 18.48 -18.12
C THR A 803 22.46 17.15 -18.88
N GLY A 804 22.40 17.20 -20.22
CA GLY A 804 22.38 16.03 -21.10
C GLY A 804 20.99 15.55 -21.50
N VAL A 805 19.93 16.34 -21.28
CA VAL A 805 18.57 15.98 -21.68
C VAL A 805 18.34 16.39 -23.16
N PRO A 806 18.02 15.46 -24.06
CA PRO A 806 17.77 15.77 -25.47
C PRO A 806 16.67 16.81 -25.67
N ARG A 807 16.88 17.74 -26.60
CA ARG A 807 15.93 18.82 -26.90
C ARG A 807 14.59 18.28 -27.43
N GLU A 808 14.65 17.22 -28.22
CA GLU A 808 13.49 16.56 -28.82
C GLU A 808 12.56 16.01 -27.74
N LEU A 809 13.13 15.40 -26.68
CA LEU A 809 12.36 14.89 -25.54
C LEU A 809 11.73 16.01 -24.70
N LEU A 810 12.41 17.16 -24.59
CA LEU A 810 11.84 18.33 -23.91
C LEU A 810 10.67 18.91 -24.71
N ILE A 811 10.75 18.94 -26.04
CA ILE A 811 9.67 19.41 -26.92
C ILE A 811 8.48 18.45 -26.84
N ASP A 812 8.71 17.14 -26.97
CA ASP A 812 7.67 16.12 -26.77
C ASP A 812 7.03 16.22 -25.39
N GLY A 813 7.83 16.58 -24.37
CA GLY A 813 7.39 16.84 -23.00
C GLY A 813 6.41 18.01 -22.85
N PHE A 814 6.48 18.99 -23.75
CA PHE A 814 5.61 20.17 -23.76
C PHE A 814 4.39 19.98 -24.66
N GLU A 815 4.53 19.25 -25.77
CA GLU A 815 3.45 18.98 -26.73
C GLU A 815 2.51 17.86 -26.23
N ASN A 816 3.04 16.85 -25.53
CA ASN A 816 2.22 15.87 -24.84
C ASN A 816 1.70 16.42 -23.51
N LYS A 817 0.44 16.86 -23.50
CA LYS A 817 -0.30 17.19 -22.26
C LYS A 817 -0.43 16.01 -21.26
N ASN A 818 0.08 14.83 -21.61
CA ASN A 818 0.05 13.58 -20.85
C ASN A 818 1.38 13.15 -20.22
N VAL A 819 2.36 14.05 -20.05
CA VAL A 819 3.67 13.68 -19.43
C VAL A 819 3.56 13.38 -17.93
N ASN A 820 2.39 13.56 -17.31
CA ASN A 820 2.11 13.03 -15.97
C ASN A 820 1.60 11.58 -15.97
N SER A 821 1.65 10.87 -17.11
CA SER A 821 1.30 9.45 -17.19
C SER A 821 2.38 8.67 -17.92
N LYS A 822 3.50 8.47 -17.24
CA LYS A 822 4.20 7.19 -17.13
C LYS A 822 5.15 7.30 -15.95
#